data_AF-E9BUQ7-F1
#
_entry.id   AF-E9BUQ7-F1
#
_cell.length_a   1.000
_cell.length_b   1.000
_cell.length_c   1.000
_cell.angle_alpha   90.00
_cell.angle_beta   90.00
_cell.angle_gamma   90.00
#
_symmetry.space_group_name_H-M   'P 1'
#
loop_
_entity.id
_entity.type
_entity.pdbx_description
1 polymer ?
#
loop_
_entity_poly.entity_id
_entity_poly.type
_entity_poly.pdbx_seq_one_letter_code
_entity_poly.pdbx_strand_id
1 'polypeptide(L)'
;MFLISWNVAGWSSTSQAIRESFGSIHDFFACTEADIICLQECKGTLAKLSASPVDMGASDPPVSRRPVVAPLERLAAQEKRRRLAGSVEGDASTVSSGGGCNDGIDGWESFWSLSGKQHRGFNGVVTFARKGLTWRCDSQPFSEDAFNEEGRAVVTYHSAFVLVNVYVPNARGGARHTFKLRFLYALEKKMEQLRKDTGKPVILVGDLNMTYCAHDAAWSLRRIHLGTLLQLQTFAEVKGDTAWTAALPHLSKAAVKRVANMIASHLCAQAQEIAASMDSSAATAGSSSGTGVVSVDTEVNSSDNTIDREALQRLCTLLPPRGSGGTGKGVHDYESPPVSLRALYDVGFRCAYASDFVKSSPCLHNSELYAVVQFCGLAPHSDASAEFMGRLLQLRLPVSSSAMPQRLPWTSPTDVAARQAGISQVRMWDTFLLTREMIDAYSTAPADSPLIDVMLLREVERPRLRPYCPCPYTCWDQSRNRRLENEGTRLDYILVDSALLPAVVCRAETANNVLVGVPERSSSASTAPEPSVDREDFFSELHGARYRDGVMRAMANGAYPPAPFDGTGMPALSEQARELCFAGLPSTGLFVTPPQFSDHIGVGLLLDLAALGTESELLQRSGKVIEDHKCMYRPPVGLHTFFAAAAAKKAVVSVATPPVQREVAADDKGVREAEGRVAGHKRAADSCAPLSSFSASTSARAGPTVADSRTEDGAAVACGNADPCIIDVDSL
;
A
#
# COMPACT_ATOMS: atom_id res chain seq x y z
N MET A 1 -4.98 -20.70 7.02
CA MET A 1 -4.23 -20.07 5.91
C MET A 1 -3.72 -18.71 6.37
N PHE A 2 -2.46 -18.36 6.08
CA PHE A 2 -1.91 -17.03 6.38
C PHE A 2 -1.50 -16.27 5.11
N LEU A 3 -1.96 -15.02 4.97
CA LEU A 3 -1.63 -14.09 3.90
C LEU A 3 -0.89 -12.87 4.46
N ILE A 4 0.13 -12.41 3.75
CA ILE A 4 0.79 -11.12 3.97
C ILE A 4 0.59 -10.21 2.75
N SER A 5 0.42 -8.91 2.97
CA SER A 5 0.63 -7.87 1.96
C SER A 5 1.63 -6.83 2.46
N TRP A 6 2.52 -6.34 1.60
CA TRP A 6 3.62 -5.46 1.99
C TRP A 6 4.16 -4.63 0.81
N ASN A 7 4.01 -3.31 0.84
CA ASN A 7 4.84 -2.45 -0.02
C ASN A 7 6.32 -2.57 0.40
N VAL A 8 7.19 -2.96 -0.53
CA VAL A 8 8.63 -3.16 -0.25
C VAL A 8 9.49 -1.99 -0.70
N ALA A 9 8.91 -0.97 -1.35
CA ALA A 9 9.58 0.22 -1.88
C ALA A 9 10.84 -0.05 -2.74
N GLY A 10 11.03 -1.29 -3.22
CA GLY A 10 12.16 -1.70 -4.04
C GLY A 10 12.60 -3.15 -3.79
N TRP A 11 11.89 -4.11 -4.38
CA TRP A 11 12.08 -5.54 -4.09
C TRP A 11 13.50 -6.06 -4.37
N SER A 12 14.24 -5.51 -5.33
CA SER A 12 15.65 -5.88 -5.53
C SER A 12 16.52 -5.60 -4.30
N SER A 13 16.40 -4.42 -3.70
CA SER A 13 17.13 -4.05 -2.47
C SER A 13 16.62 -4.84 -1.27
N THR A 14 15.31 -4.96 -1.11
CA THR A 14 14.69 -5.72 -0.01
C THR A 14 15.08 -7.19 -0.04
N SER A 15 15.03 -7.84 -1.22
CA SER A 15 15.41 -9.24 -1.38
C SER A 15 16.92 -9.47 -1.27
N GLN A 16 17.76 -8.49 -1.57
CA GLN A 16 19.19 -8.54 -1.23
C GLN A 16 19.38 -8.51 0.30
N ALA A 17 18.82 -7.52 1.00
CA ALA A 17 18.93 -7.38 2.45
C ALA A 17 18.36 -8.60 3.21
N ILE A 18 17.29 -9.22 2.67
CA ILE A 18 16.76 -10.50 3.15
C ILE A 18 17.79 -11.63 3.01
N ARG A 19 18.45 -11.80 1.85
CA ARG A 19 19.47 -12.85 1.69
C ARG A 19 20.70 -12.62 2.57
N GLU A 20 21.09 -11.36 2.77
CA GLU A 20 22.18 -10.99 3.69
C GLU A 20 21.81 -11.28 5.16
N SER A 21 20.53 -11.13 5.53
CA SER A 21 20.03 -11.36 6.89
C SER A 21 19.64 -12.82 7.19
N PHE A 22 19.21 -13.59 6.20
CA PHE A 22 18.58 -14.92 6.37
C PHE A 22 19.16 -16.02 5.45
N GLY A 23 20.15 -15.72 4.62
CA GLY A 23 20.78 -16.67 3.68
C GLY A 23 19.99 -16.89 2.38
N SER A 24 18.66 -16.92 2.43
CA SER A 24 17.79 -17.00 1.24
C SER A 24 16.40 -16.38 1.45
N ILE A 25 15.69 -16.08 0.36
CA ILE A 25 14.28 -15.65 0.41
C ILE A 25 13.37 -16.82 0.82
N HIS A 26 13.69 -18.05 0.39
CA HIS A 26 12.99 -19.26 0.86
C HIS A 26 12.95 -19.34 2.39
N ASP A 27 14.09 -19.12 3.05
CA ASP A 27 14.22 -19.27 4.50
C ASP A 27 13.48 -18.14 5.24
N PHE A 28 13.52 -16.91 4.70
CA PHE A 28 12.68 -15.80 5.16
C PHE A 28 11.17 -16.11 5.02
N PHE A 29 10.73 -16.62 3.87
CA PHE A 29 9.34 -17.03 3.65
C PHE A 29 8.93 -18.21 4.56
N ALA A 30 9.83 -19.14 4.88
CA ALA A 30 9.58 -20.20 5.86
C ALA A 30 9.37 -19.64 7.28
N CYS A 31 10.16 -18.65 7.70
CA CYS A 31 10.00 -17.97 8.98
C CYS A 31 8.65 -17.25 9.15
N THR A 32 8.05 -16.74 8.07
CA THR A 32 6.73 -16.06 8.12
C THR A 32 5.54 -17.01 8.35
N GLU A 33 5.71 -18.30 8.06
CA GLU A 33 4.63 -19.30 7.99
C GLU A 33 3.48 -18.95 7.01
N ALA A 34 3.71 -18.05 6.06
CA ALA A 34 2.70 -17.64 5.07
C ALA A 34 2.44 -18.69 3.97
N ASP A 35 1.21 -18.65 3.45
CA ASP A 35 0.74 -19.35 2.25
C ASP A 35 0.81 -18.45 1.00
N ILE A 36 0.57 -17.15 1.18
CA ILE A 36 0.58 -16.12 0.14
C ILE A 36 1.25 -14.85 0.66
N ILE A 37 2.11 -14.23 -0.14
CA ILE A 37 2.79 -12.97 0.14
C ILE A 37 2.63 -12.04 -1.07
N CYS A 38 1.88 -10.96 -0.90
CA CYS A 38 1.63 -9.94 -1.92
C CYS A 38 2.57 -8.75 -1.71
N LEU A 39 3.42 -8.45 -2.68
CA LEU A 39 4.33 -7.31 -2.62
C LEU A 39 3.89 -6.21 -3.58
N GLN A 40 4.07 -4.97 -3.14
CA GLN A 40 3.83 -3.74 -3.91
C GLN A 40 5.13 -2.94 -4.11
N GLU A 41 5.11 -2.03 -5.09
CA GLU A 41 6.22 -1.14 -5.47
C GLU A 41 7.56 -1.87 -5.71
N CYS A 42 7.51 -2.97 -6.46
CA CYS A 42 8.65 -3.88 -6.61
C CYS A 42 9.88 -3.28 -7.30
N LYS A 43 9.74 -2.14 -8.00
CA LYS A 43 10.77 -1.40 -8.75
C LYS A 43 11.63 -2.28 -9.66
N GLY A 44 11.01 -2.81 -10.73
CA GLY A 44 11.69 -3.59 -11.74
C GLY A 44 11.05 -3.52 -13.12
N THR A 45 11.73 -4.09 -14.11
CA THR A 45 11.23 -4.26 -15.48
C THR A 45 11.26 -5.73 -15.88
N LEU A 46 10.38 -6.12 -16.81
CA LEU A 46 10.40 -7.46 -17.43
C LEU A 46 11.78 -7.83 -18.00
N ALA A 47 12.50 -6.86 -18.56
CA ALA A 47 13.87 -7.06 -19.05
C ALA A 47 14.86 -7.45 -17.94
N LYS A 48 14.86 -6.73 -16.80
CA LYS A 48 15.71 -7.07 -15.65
C LYS A 48 15.31 -8.43 -15.03
N LEU A 49 14.01 -8.70 -14.92
CA LEU A 49 13.48 -9.97 -14.41
C LEU A 49 13.83 -11.16 -15.31
N SER A 50 13.92 -10.95 -16.63
CA SER A 50 14.33 -11.99 -17.59
C SER A 50 15.85 -12.20 -17.59
N ALA A 51 16.64 -11.13 -17.42
CA ALA A 51 18.10 -11.17 -17.45
C ALA A 51 18.72 -11.67 -16.13
N SER A 52 18.16 -11.29 -14.98
CA SER A 52 18.58 -11.78 -13.67
C SER A 52 17.39 -11.94 -12.71
N PRO A 53 16.77 -13.14 -12.68
CA PRO A 53 15.73 -13.47 -11.73
C PRO A 53 16.20 -13.39 -10.27
N VAL A 54 17.50 -13.61 -10.00
CA VAL A 54 18.07 -13.50 -8.65
C VAL A 54 18.10 -12.04 -8.19
N ASP A 55 18.59 -11.12 -9.03
CA ASP A 55 18.66 -9.69 -8.66
C ASP A 55 17.28 -9.02 -8.63
N MET A 56 16.26 -9.65 -9.24
CA MET A 56 14.85 -9.28 -9.12
C MET A 56 14.10 -10.01 -7.99
N GLY A 57 14.77 -10.85 -7.19
CA GLY A 57 14.13 -11.55 -6.07
C GLY A 57 13.03 -12.55 -6.50
N ALA A 58 13.13 -13.10 -7.71
CA ALA A 58 12.20 -14.09 -8.27
C ALA A 58 12.70 -15.54 -8.15
N SER A 59 14.00 -15.71 -7.90
CA SER A 59 14.64 -16.97 -7.51
C SER A 59 15.73 -16.73 -6.48
N ASP A 60 16.09 -17.74 -5.71
CA ASP A 60 17.30 -17.69 -4.88
C ASP A 60 18.54 -18.14 -5.65
N PRO A 61 19.75 -17.69 -5.26
CA PRO A 61 20.98 -18.23 -5.83
C PRO A 61 21.19 -19.69 -5.40
N PRO A 62 21.98 -20.48 -6.17
CA PRO A 62 22.42 -21.80 -5.76
C PRO A 62 23.09 -21.78 -4.39
N VAL A 63 22.95 -22.87 -3.61
CA VAL A 63 23.41 -22.93 -2.21
C VAL A 63 24.89 -22.54 -2.05
N SER A 64 25.74 -22.93 -3.00
CA SER A 64 27.17 -22.57 -3.04
C SER A 64 27.48 -21.07 -3.29
N ARG A 65 26.45 -20.24 -3.47
CA ARG A 65 26.54 -18.77 -3.63
C ARG A 65 25.64 -18.02 -2.64
N ARG A 66 25.02 -18.69 -1.67
CA ARG A 66 24.23 -18.04 -0.61
C ARG A 66 25.16 -17.46 0.46
N PRO A 67 24.82 -16.31 1.08
CA PRO A 67 25.50 -15.84 2.28
C PRO A 67 25.45 -16.90 3.39
N VAL A 68 26.58 -17.11 4.09
CA VAL A 68 26.63 -18.03 5.24
C VAL A 68 26.08 -17.29 6.46
N VAL A 69 24.88 -17.68 6.87
CA VAL A 69 24.10 -17.02 7.93
C VAL A 69 23.67 -18.07 8.96
N ALA A 70 23.72 -17.73 10.24
CA ALA A 70 23.20 -18.60 11.30
C ALA A 70 21.67 -18.75 11.16
N PRO A 71 21.15 -19.99 11.03
CA PRO A 71 19.71 -20.23 10.89
C PRO A 71 19.01 -19.96 12.22
N LEU A 72 17.87 -19.26 12.16
CA LEU A 72 17.06 -18.97 13.33
C LEU A 72 16.50 -20.25 13.97
N GLU A 73 16.35 -20.27 15.30
CA GLU A 73 15.85 -21.43 16.04
C GLU A 73 14.51 -21.95 15.51
N ARG A 74 13.63 -21.06 15.04
CA ARG A 74 12.35 -21.43 14.41
C ARG A 74 12.52 -22.31 13.16
N LEU A 75 13.54 -22.08 12.35
CA LEU A 75 13.80 -22.89 11.15
C LEU A 75 14.29 -24.28 11.53
N ALA A 76 15.22 -24.37 12.49
CA ALA A 76 15.67 -25.65 13.04
C ALA A 76 14.51 -26.42 13.70
N ALA A 77 13.58 -25.73 14.37
CA ALA A 77 12.38 -26.33 14.96
C ALA A 77 11.38 -26.80 13.89
N GLN A 78 11.11 -26.00 12.84
CA GLN A 78 10.28 -26.41 11.70
C GLN A 78 10.89 -27.60 10.96
N GLU A 79 12.20 -27.62 10.72
CA GLU A 79 12.87 -28.74 10.07
C GLU A 79 12.84 -30.01 10.95
N LYS A 80 13.07 -29.86 12.26
CA LYS A 80 12.92 -30.97 13.22
C LYS A 80 11.48 -31.51 13.22
N ARG A 81 10.45 -30.65 13.18
CA ARG A 81 9.04 -31.07 13.03
C ARG A 81 8.82 -31.83 11.72
N ARG A 82 9.30 -31.32 10.57
CA ARG A 82 9.22 -32.01 9.26
C ARG A 82 9.87 -33.40 9.29
N ARG A 83 11.06 -33.53 9.87
CA ARG A 83 11.76 -34.81 10.03
C ARG A 83 11.03 -35.77 10.98
N LEU A 84 10.33 -35.27 12.01
CA LEU A 84 9.54 -36.08 12.94
C LEU A 84 8.17 -36.49 12.40
N ALA A 85 7.59 -35.69 11.48
CA ALA A 85 6.23 -35.87 10.98
C ALA A 85 6.05 -37.08 10.04
N GLY A 86 7.15 -37.70 9.58
CA GLY A 86 7.14 -38.95 8.82
C GLY A 86 6.55 -38.81 7.41
N SER A 87 7.42 -38.75 6.40
CA SER A 87 6.98 -38.85 5.01
C SER A 87 6.40 -40.25 4.75
N VAL A 88 5.08 -40.33 4.63
CA VAL A 88 4.38 -41.42 3.93
C VAL A 88 4.96 -41.54 2.51
N GLU A 89 4.99 -42.76 1.98
CA GLU A 89 5.86 -43.18 0.87
C GLU A 89 5.82 -42.25 -0.36
N GLY A 90 6.96 -41.63 -0.63
CA GLY A 90 7.19 -40.70 -1.73
C GLY A 90 8.67 -40.65 -2.08
N ASP A 91 9.18 -41.79 -2.60
CA ASP A 91 10.52 -42.04 -3.15
C ASP A 91 11.71 -41.31 -2.48
N ALA A 92 12.39 -42.02 -1.56
CA ALA A 92 13.54 -41.52 -0.80
C ALA A 92 14.85 -41.40 -1.64
N SER A 93 14.74 -41.01 -2.91
CA SER A 93 15.83 -40.92 -3.88
C SER A 93 16.19 -39.48 -4.29
N THR A 94 15.43 -38.47 -3.85
CA THR A 94 15.63 -37.06 -4.25
C THR A 94 16.44 -36.19 -3.26
N VAL A 95 16.87 -36.73 -2.11
CA VAL A 95 17.86 -36.05 -1.24
C VAL A 95 19.27 -36.30 -1.76
N SER A 96 19.52 -35.87 -3.00
CA SER A 96 20.88 -35.76 -3.52
C SER A 96 21.38 -34.34 -3.30
N SER A 97 22.55 -34.20 -2.69
CA SER A 97 23.36 -32.98 -2.74
C SER A 97 24.01 -32.83 -4.13
N GLY A 98 23.17 -32.79 -5.16
CA GLY A 98 23.52 -32.68 -6.59
C GLY A 98 22.88 -31.45 -7.23
N GLY A 99 23.66 -30.70 -8.00
CA GLY A 99 23.24 -29.38 -8.50
C GLY A 99 22.28 -29.41 -9.70
N GLY A 100 21.28 -28.52 -9.70
CA GLY A 100 20.31 -28.40 -10.80
C GLY A 100 19.62 -27.03 -10.87
N CYS A 101 20.28 -26.05 -11.52
CA CYS A 101 19.73 -24.80 -12.09
C CYS A 101 18.91 -23.83 -11.19
N ASN A 102 18.52 -22.68 -11.78
CA ASN A 102 17.99 -21.48 -11.10
C ASN A 102 16.46 -21.45 -11.19
N ASP A 103 15.80 -22.45 -10.61
CA ASP A 103 14.42 -22.82 -11.00
C ASP A 103 13.31 -22.20 -10.11
N GLY A 104 13.62 -21.12 -9.37
CA GLY A 104 12.65 -20.30 -8.62
C GLY A 104 13.02 -20.07 -7.15
N ILE A 105 12.02 -19.77 -6.31
CA ILE A 105 12.10 -19.90 -4.85
C ILE A 105 11.41 -21.23 -4.52
N ASP A 106 12.08 -22.12 -3.77
CA ASP A 106 11.57 -23.49 -3.60
C ASP A 106 10.22 -23.54 -2.87
N GLY A 107 9.33 -24.43 -3.32
CA GLY A 107 7.96 -24.54 -2.81
C GLY A 107 7.04 -23.36 -3.12
N TRP A 108 7.48 -22.33 -3.86
CA TRP A 108 6.69 -21.14 -4.19
C TRP A 108 6.52 -20.96 -5.71
N GLU A 109 5.43 -20.28 -6.09
CA GLU A 109 5.19 -19.73 -7.42
C GLU A 109 5.01 -18.21 -7.31
N SER A 110 5.37 -17.47 -8.36
CA SER A 110 5.24 -16.01 -8.40
C SER A 110 4.47 -15.52 -9.63
N PHE A 111 3.66 -14.49 -9.42
CA PHE A 111 2.72 -13.91 -10.39
C PHE A 111 2.96 -12.41 -10.44
N TRP A 112 3.58 -11.94 -11.53
CA TRP A 112 4.14 -10.59 -11.64
C TRP A 112 3.32 -9.72 -12.60
N SER A 113 3.11 -8.45 -12.22
CA SER A 113 2.76 -7.38 -13.14
C SER A 113 3.75 -6.22 -12.92
N LEU A 114 4.55 -5.89 -13.93
CA LEU A 114 5.62 -4.88 -13.88
C LEU A 114 5.35 -3.77 -14.89
N SER A 115 5.74 -2.54 -14.56
CA SER A 115 5.47 -1.40 -15.43
C SER A 115 6.32 -1.40 -16.72
N GLY A 116 5.71 -0.91 -17.79
CA GLY A 116 6.35 -0.73 -19.09
C GLY A 116 7.48 0.31 -19.07
N LYS A 117 8.21 0.39 -20.20
CA LYS A 117 9.37 1.29 -20.37
C LYS A 117 9.07 2.75 -20.01
N GLN A 118 7.83 3.21 -20.27
CA GLN A 118 7.38 4.58 -19.99
C GLN A 118 7.64 4.99 -18.52
N HIS A 119 7.31 4.09 -17.58
CA HIS A 119 7.44 4.32 -16.13
C HIS A 119 8.77 3.83 -15.57
N ARG A 120 9.76 3.53 -16.44
CA ARG A 120 11.14 3.11 -16.10
C ARG A 120 11.26 1.92 -15.13
N GLY A 121 10.18 1.15 -14.93
CA GLY A 121 10.14 0.09 -13.91
C GLY A 121 9.98 0.61 -12.48
N PHE A 122 9.38 1.78 -12.24
CA PHE A 122 9.25 2.37 -10.89
C PHE A 122 8.10 1.77 -10.04
N ASN A 123 7.09 1.19 -10.67
CA ASN A 123 5.97 0.54 -9.97
C ASN A 123 6.24 -0.99 -9.86
N GLY A 124 5.18 -1.80 -9.99
CA GLY A 124 5.22 -3.25 -10.05
C GLY A 124 4.60 -3.89 -8.83
N VAL A 125 3.87 -4.98 -9.04
CA VAL A 125 3.33 -5.86 -8.00
C VAL A 125 3.71 -7.31 -8.29
N VAL A 126 3.90 -8.10 -7.24
CA VAL A 126 4.04 -9.56 -7.35
C VAL A 126 3.28 -10.25 -6.24
N THR A 127 2.53 -11.29 -6.59
CA THR A 127 1.99 -12.24 -5.61
C THR A 127 2.86 -13.49 -5.63
N PHE A 128 3.46 -13.83 -4.51
CA PHE A 128 4.02 -15.15 -4.24
C PHE A 128 2.95 -16.02 -3.58
N ALA A 129 2.78 -17.26 -4.01
CA ALA A 129 1.90 -18.24 -3.36
C ALA A 129 2.60 -19.60 -3.27
N ARG A 130 2.28 -20.43 -2.26
CA ARG A 130 2.79 -21.81 -2.21
C ARG A 130 2.38 -22.55 -3.48
N LYS A 131 3.31 -23.35 -4.01
CA LYS A 131 3.19 -24.03 -5.29
C LYS A 131 1.93 -24.89 -5.33
N GLY A 132 1.06 -24.63 -6.32
CA GLY A 132 -0.22 -25.31 -6.49
C GLY A 132 -1.45 -24.60 -5.91
N LEU A 133 -1.32 -23.57 -5.07
CA LEU A 133 -2.48 -22.87 -4.48
C LEU A 133 -3.21 -21.94 -5.46
N THR A 134 -2.51 -21.38 -6.45
CA THR A 134 -3.09 -20.51 -7.47
C THR A 134 -3.57 -21.33 -8.66
N TRP A 135 -4.87 -21.32 -8.94
CA TRP A 135 -5.49 -22.07 -10.04
C TRP A 135 -5.47 -21.30 -11.36
N ARG A 136 -5.74 -19.99 -11.31
CA ARG A 136 -5.75 -19.07 -12.45
C ARG A 136 -5.05 -17.76 -12.07
N CYS A 137 -4.50 -17.01 -13.03
CA CYS A 137 -3.94 -15.68 -12.79
C CYS A 137 -4.12 -14.72 -13.97
N ASP A 138 -4.27 -13.44 -13.65
CA ASP A 138 -4.47 -12.33 -14.58
C ASP A 138 -3.54 -11.16 -14.19
N SER A 139 -2.58 -10.83 -15.04
CA SER A 139 -1.57 -9.78 -14.83
C SER A 139 -1.94 -8.43 -15.46
N GLN A 140 -3.05 -8.37 -16.20
CA GLN A 140 -3.55 -7.17 -16.89
C GLN A 140 -5.08 -7.07 -16.69
N PRO A 141 -5.54 -6.89 -15.44
CA PRO A 141 -6.93 -7.14 -15.10
C PRO A 141 -7.93 -6.08 -15.54
N PHE A 142 -7.48 -4.90 -15.98
CA PHE A 142 -8.37 -3.80 -16.35
C PHE A 142 -8.71 -3.82 -17.85
N SER A 143 -9.88 -3.32 -18.22
CA SER A 143 -10.29 -3.14 -19.62
C SER A 143 -9.73 -1.87 -20.28
N GLU A 144 -8.87 -1.14 -19.58
CA GLU A 144 -8.19 0.06 -20.06
C GLU A 144 -6.68 -0.16 -19.90
N ASP A 145 -5.98 -0.26 -21.03
CA ASP A 145 -4.57 -0.67 -21.07
C ASP A 145 -3.66 0.26 -20.26
N ALA A 146 -3.98 1.55 -20.17
CA ALA A 146 -3.23 2.51 -19.37
C ALA A 146 -3.14 2.17 -17.87
N PHE A 147 -4.10 1.39 -17.32
CA PHE A 147 -4.02 0.88 -15.94
C PHE A 147 -3.18 -0.40 -15.83
N ASN A 148 -3.08 -1.17 -16.92
CA ASN A 148 -2.27 -2.38 -17.01
C ASN A 148 -0.79 -2.06 -17.29
N GLU A 149 -0.48 -1.08 -18.15
CA GLU A 149 0.88 -0.65 -18.53
C GLU A 149 1.73 -0.20 -17.33
N GLU A 150 1.09 0.29 -16.27
CA GLU A 150 1.78 0.70 -15.05
C GLU A 150 2.09 -0.46 -14.08
N GLY A 151 1.69 -1.70 -14.37
CA GLY A 151 2.00 -2.86 -13.51
C GLY A 151 1.44 -2.73 -12.09
N ARG A 152 0.20 -2.21 -11.96
CA ARG A 152 -0.41 -1.82 -10.68
C ARG A 152 -1.35 -2.85 -10.07
N ALA A 153 -1.67 -3.93 -10.77
CA ALA A 153 -2.52 -4.99 -10.23
C ALA A 153 -2.13 -6.36 -10.77
N VAL A 154 -2.28 -7.39 -9.94
CA VAL A 154 -2.28 -8.80 -10.34
C VAL A 154 -3.37 -9.53 -9.57
N VAL A 155 -4.15 -10.34 -10.29
CA VAL A 155 -5.25 -11.13 -9.73
C VAL A 155 -4.86 -12.61 -9.72
N THR A 156 -5.01 -13.27 -8.57
CA THR A 156 -4.78 -14.70 -8.41
C THR A 156 -6.06 -15.37 -7.89
N TYR A 157 -6.49 -16.42 -8.57
CA TYR A 157 -7.72 -17.15 -8.24
C TYR A 157 -7.36 -18.43 -7.51
N HIS A 158 -8.03 -18.68 -6.39
CA HIS A 158 -7.82 -19.83 -5.51
C HIS A 158 -9.09 -20.70 -5.45
N SER A 159 -9.07 -21.78 -4.66
CA SER A 159 -10.26 -22.62 -4.45
C SER A 159 -11.39 -21.82 -3.77
N ALA A 160 -11.11 -21.16 -2.66
CA ALA A 160 -12.12 -20.50 -1.81
C ALA A 160 -12.40 -19.02 -2.17
N PHE A 161 -11.45 -18.30 -2.77
CA PHE A 161 -11.56 -16.85 -3.02
C PHE A 161 -10.80 -16.40 -4.26
N VAL A 162 -11.03 -15.16 -4.68
CA VAL A 162 -10.20 -14.43 -5.64
C VAL A 162 -9.42 -13.34 -4.89
N LEU A 163 -8.13 -13.21 -5.19
CA LEU A 163 -7.24 -12.25 -4.54
C LEU A 163 -6.78 -11.20 -5.55
N VAL A 164 -6.93 -9.93 -5.19
CA VAL A 164 -6.49 -8.77 -5.96
C VAL A 164 -5.37 -8.07 -5.20
N ASN A 165 -4.14 -8.22 -5.69
CA ASN A 165 -2.97 -7.49 -5.20
C ASN A 165 -2.84 -6.18 -6.00
N VAL A 166 -2.87 -5.02 -5.33
CA VAL A 166 -2.92 -3.70 -5.97
C VAL A 166 -1.88 -2.71 -5.40
N TYR A 167 -1.37 -1.83 -6.26
CA TYR A 167 -0.60 -0.64 -5.91
C TYR A 167 -1.26 0.59 -6.56
N VAL A 168 -2.17 1.22 -5.82
CA VAL A 168 -3.01 2.34 -6.33
C VAL A 168 -2.13 3.54 -6.73
N PRO A 169 -2.47 4.30 -7.80
CA PRO A 169 -1.74 5.50 -8.16
C PRO A 169 -1.64 6.51 -7.01
N ASN A 170 -0.41 6.89 -6.68
CA ASN A 170 -0.14 8.02 -5.80
C ASN A 170 -0.49 9.34 -6.54
N ALA A 171 -1.13 10.27 -5.82
CA ALA A 171 -1.50 11.60 -6.29
C ALA A 171 -1.07 12.72 -5.31
N ARG A 172 0.05 12.51 -4.60
CA ARG A 172 0.70 13.53 -3.76
C ARG A 172 1.00 14.78 -4.59
N GLY A 173 0.64 15.95 -4.06
CA GLY A 173 0.73 17.20 -4.82
C GLY A 173 -0.16 17.20 -6.06
N GLY A 174 -1.35 16.57 -5.98
CA GLY A 174 -2.52 16.63 -6.87
C GLY A 174 -2.34 16.17 -8.33
N ALA A 175 -1.10 16.10 -8.81
CA ALA A 175 -0.77 15.51 -10.09
C ALA A 175 -1.35 14.10 -10.20
N ARG A 176 -1.96 13.80 -11.35
CA ARG A 176 -2.60 12.50 -11.64
C ARG A 176 -3.85 12.16 -10.81
N HIS A 177 -4.44 13.09 -10.05
CA HIS A 177 -5.66 12.82 -9.26
C HIS A 177 -6.79 12.21 -10.11
N THR A 178 -7.08 12.76 -11.29
CA THR A 178 -8.04 12.22 -12.26
C THR A 178 -7.71 10.78 -12.68
N PHE A 179 -6.43 10.42 -12.83
CA PHE A 179 -6.02 9.05 -13.15
C PHE A 179 -6.26 8.12 -11.96
N LYS A 180 -5.97 8.56 -10.73
CA LYS A 180 -6.27 7.80 -9.50
C LYS A 180 -7.76 7.50 -9.39
N LEU A 181 -8.64 8.51 -9.58
CA LEU A 181 -10.09 8.29 -9.51
C LEU A 181 -10.60 7.29 -10.56
N ARG A 182 -10.14 7.41 -11.81
CA ARG A 182 -10.52 6.47 -12.89
C ARG A 182 -10.01 5.04 -12.61
N PHE A 183 -8.80 4.91 -12.08
CA PHE A 183 -8.23 3.63 -11.65
C PHE A 183 -9.04 2.99 -10.51
N LEU A 184 -9.45 3.78 -9.52
CA LEU A 184 -10.26 3.31 -8.39
C LEU A 184 -11.65 2.82 -8.83
N TYR A 185 -12.29 3.54 -9.76
CA TYR A 185 -13.55 3.07 -10.38
C TYR A 185 -13.37 1.77 -11.19
N ALA A 186 -12.26 1.65 -11.94
CA ALA A 186 -11.93 0.42 -12.65
C ALA A 186 -11.65 -0.77 -11.71
N LEU A 187 -11.07 -0.50 -10.53
CA LEU A 187 -10.85 -1.49 -9.47
C LEU A 187 -12.17 -1.93 -8.81
N GLU A 188 -13.03 -0.99 -8.41
CA GLU A 188 -14.38 -1.28 -7.87
C GLU A 188 -15.18 -2.14 -8.86
N LYS A 189 -15.18 -1.77 -10.15
CA LYS A 189 -15.83 -2.53 -11.23
C LYS A 189 -15.21 -3.92 -11.48
N LYS A 190 -13.87 -4.07 -11.46
CA LYS A 190 -13.21 -5.37 -11.68
C LYS A 190 -13.44 -6.33 -10.52
N MET A 191 -13.45 -5.88 -9.27
CA MET A 191 -13.80 -6.73 -8.13
C MET A 191 -15.24 -7.27 -8.27
N GLU A 192 -16.19 -6.39 -8.61
CA GLU A 192 -17.59 -6.77 -8.84
C GLU A 192 -17.76 -7.74 -10.03
N GLN A 193 -16.96 -7.59 -11.08
CA GLN A 193 -16.92 -8.54 -12.19
C GLN A 193 -16.35 -9.90 -11.76
N LEU A 194 -15.27 -9.92 -10.98
CA LEU A 194 -14.64 -11.15 -10.48
C LEU A 194 -15.59 -11.97 -9.58
N ARG A 195 -16.38 -11.31 -8.72
CA ARG A 195 -17.45 -11.96 -7.94
C ARG A 195 -18.46 -12.67 -8.85
N LYS A 196 -18.93 -11.98 -9.90
CA LYS A 196 -19.94 -12.50 -10.86
C LYS A 196 -19.41 -13.66 -11.70
N ASP A 197 -18.19 -13.54 -12.22
CA ASP A 197 -17.59 -14.55 -13.11
C ASP A 197 -17.14 -15.83 -12.39
N THR A 198 -17.00 -15.80 -11.05
CA THR A 198 -16.44 -16.91 -10.28
C THR A 198 -17.37 -17.46 -9.20
N GLY A 199 -18.38 -16.70 -8.77
CA GLY A 199 -19.21 -17.01 -7.60
C GLY A 199 -18.47 -16.93 -6.26
N LYS A 200 -17.23 -16.43 -6.23
CA LYS A 200 -16.35 -16.46 -5.05
C LYS A 200 -16.18 -15.07 -4.42
N PRO A 201 -15.94 -15.00 -3.10
CA PRO A 201 -15.56 -13.76 -2.44
C PRO A 201 -14.21 -13.24 -2.94
N VAL A 202 -14.07 -11.92 -2.91
CA VAL A 202 -12.84 -11.19 -3.22
C VAL A 202 -12.11 -10.78 -1.94
N ILE A 203 -10.78 -10.86 -1.98
CA ILE A 203 -9.87 -10.20 -1.05
C ILE A 203 -9.10 -9.14 -1.84
N LEU A 204 -9.13 -7.88 -1.40
CA LEU A 204 -8.32 -6.80 -1.93
C LEU A 204 -7.17 -6.52 -0.97
N VAL A 205 -5.93 -6.50 -1.47
CA VAL A 205 -4.73 -6.28 -0.65
C VAL A 205 -3.75 -5.33 -1.31
N GLY A 206 -3.06 -4.55 -0.49
CA GLY A 206 -1.90 -3.75 -0.89
C GLY A 206 -1.98 -2.29 -0.46
N ASP A 207 -1.05 -1.51 -1.01
CA ASP A 207 -0.95 -0.07 -0.80
C ASP A 207 -1.98 0.67 -1.66
N LEU A 208 -2.95 1.27 -0.96
CA LEU A 208 -4.05 2.02 -1.56
C LEU A 208 -3.71 3.50 -1.80
N ASN A 209 -2.51 3.96 -1.42
CA ASN A 209 -2.05 5.35 -1.49
C ASN A 209 -3.11 6.34 -0.98
N MET A 210 -3.78 5.96 0.10
CA MET A 210 -4.86 6.71 0.74
C MET A 210 -5.04 6.30 2.20
N THR A 211 -5.80 7.12 2.91
CA THR A 211 -6.30 6.94 4.27
C THR A 211 -7.78 7.32 4.28
N TYR A 212 -8.62 6.68 5.09
CA TYR A 212 -10.04 7.07 5.19
C TYR A 212 -10.45 7.55 6.59
N CYS A 213 -9.72 7.16 7.64
CA CYS A 213 -9.89 7.68 8.99
C CYS A 213 -8.80 8.71 9.32
N ALA A 214 -9.11 9.71 10.14
CA ALA A 214 -8.11 10.66 10.65
C ALA A 214 -7.01 9.92 11.45
N HIS A 215 -7.37 8.90 12.22
CA HIS A 215 -6.45 8.05 12.99
C HIS A 215 -5.57 7.12 12.15
N ASP A 216 -5.83 6.95 10.85
CA ASP A 216 -4.90 6.25 9.94
C ASP A 216 -3.57 7.02 9.75
N ALA A 217 -3.47 8.27 10.23
CA ALA A 217 -2.24 9.06 10.18
C ALA A 217 -1.95 9.77 11.51
N ALA A 218 -0.66 10.03 11.76
CA ALA A 218 -0.22 10.84 12.89
C ALA A 218 -0.87 12.24 12.86
N TRP A 219 -1.23 12.77 14.03
CA TRP A 219 -1.93 14.05 14.17
C TRP A 219 -1.28 15.22 13.41
N SER A 220 0.06 15.23 13.30
CA SER A 220 0.86 16.23 12.60
C SER A 220 0.71 16.17 11.08
N LEU A 221 0.22 15.06 10.52
CA LEU A 221 0.00 14.87 9.08
C LEU A 221 -1.47 15.13 8.67
N ARG A 222 -2.39 15.25 9.63
CA ARG A 222 -3.84 15.40 9.38
C ARG A 222 -4.16 16.74 8.70
N ARG A 223 -5.19 16.74 7.85
CA ARG A 223 -5.82 17.99 7.36
C ARG A 223 -6.71 18.57 8.46
N ILE A 224 -6.83 19.89 8.54
CA ILE A 224 -7.68 20.62 9.48
C ILE A 224 -8.87 21.18 8.69
N HIS A 225 -10.08 20.69 8.97
CA HIS A 225 -11.28 21.15 8.29
C HIS A 225 -11.71 22.52 8.81
N LEU A 226 -11.61 23.55 7.96
CA LEU A 226 -11.86 24.94 8.31
C LEU A 226 -13.34 25.20 8.65
N GLY A 227 -14.28 24.45 8.03
CA GLY A 227 -15.70 24.52 8.36
C GLY A 227 -16.02 24.06 9.79
N THR A 228 -15.42 22.95 10.23
CA THR A 228 -15.58 22.45 11.60
C THR A 228 -14.80 23.32 12.61
N LEU A 229 -13.65 23.88 12.23
CA LEU A 229 -12.93 24.86 13.05
C LEU A 229 -13.74 26.15 13.26
N LEU A 230 -14.41 26.63 12.21
CA LEU A 230 -15.34 27.77 12.29
C LEU A 230 -16.53 27.46 13.22
N GLN A 231 -17.12 26.27 13.13
CA GLN A 231 -18.17 25.83 14.05
C GLN A 231 -17.68 25.79 15.51
N LEU A 232 -16.46 25.29 15.76
CA LEU A 232 -15.81 25.34 17.09
C LEU A 232 -15.62 26.77 17.59
N GLN A 233 -15.26 27.71 16.72
CA GLN A 233 -15.13 29.13 17.06
C GLN A 233 -16.49 29.73 17.45
N THR A 234 -17.53 29.56 16.64
CA THR A 234 -18.89 30.04 16.98
C THR A 234 -19.43 29.39 18.26
N PHE A 235 -19.13 28.11 18.50
CA PHE A 235 -19.49 27.43 19.75
C PHE A 235 -18.76 28.01 20.97
N ALA A 236 -17.51 28.46 20.82
CA ALA A 236 -16.73 29.13 21.86
C ALA A 236 -17.26 30.53 22.19
N GLU A 237 -17.81 31.23 21.20
CA GLU A 237 -18.43 32.55 21.34
C GLU A 237 -19.81 32.44 22.01
N VAL A 238 -20.63 31.44 21.64
CA VAL A 238 -22.02 31.29 22.12
C VAL A 238 -22.14 30.60 23.50
N LYS A 239 -21.26 29.68 23.87
CA LYS A 239 -21.35 28.95 25.15
C LYS A 239 -20.59 29.65 26.27
N GLY A 240 -21.21 29.85 27.43
CA GLY A 240 -20.51 30.25 28.65
C GLY A 240 -19.46 29.23 29.10
N ASP A 241 -18.41 29.67 29.79
CA ASP A 241 -17.18 28.88 30.01
C ASP A 241 -17.42 27.54 30.75
N THR A 242 -18.37 27.49 31.69
CA THR A 242 -18.77 26.25 32.37
C THR A 242 -19.36 25.23 31.38
N ALA A 243 -20.23 25.68 30.47
CA ALA A 243 -20.86 24.83 29.46
C ALA A 243 -19.88 24.40 28.37
N TRP A 244 -18.93 25.28 28.00
CA TRP A 244 -17.81 24.94 27.14
C TRP A 244 -16.92 23.85 27.77
N THR A 245 -16.49 24.06 29.03
CA THR A 245 -15.58 23.14 29.72
C THR A 245 -16.21 21.77 29.97
N ALA A 246 -17.53 21.71 30.22
CA ALA A 246 -18.27 20.46 30.33
C ALA A 246 -18.37 19.69 28.99
N ALA A 247 -18.40 20.39 27.85
CA ALA A 247 -18.50 19.77 26.53
C ALA A 247 -17.12 19.39 25.92
N LEU A 248 -16.09 20.21 26.17
CA LEU A 248 -14.78 20.13 25.52
C LEU A 248 -13.63 20.30 26.54
N PRO A 249 -13.50 19.43 27.57
CA PRO A 249 -12.63 19.65 28.73
C PRO A 249 -11.12 19.73 28.43
N HIS A 250 -10.67 19.28 27.25
CA HIS A 250 -9.26 19.30 26.85
C HIS A 250 -8.91 20.46 25.89
N LEU A 251 -9.90 21.25 25.46
CA LEU A 251 -9.74 22.33 24.49
C LEU A 251 -10.16 23.66 25.13
N SER A 252 -9.28 24.65 25.17
CA SER A 252 -9.67 25.99 25.65
C SER A 252 -10.17 26.87 24.50
N LYS A 253 -11.11 27.77 24.78
CA LYS A 253 -11.55 28.80 23.81
C LYS A 253 -10.39 29.63 23.26
N ALA A 254 -9.41 29.92 24.12
CA ALA A 254 -8.21 30.67 23.76
C ALA A 254 -7.32 29.89 22.78
N ALA A 255 -7.22 28.56 22.91
CA ALA A 255 -6.56 27.70 21.95
C ALA A 255 -7.28 27.70 20.58
N VAL A 256 -8.61 27.58 20.56
CA VAL A 256 -9.40 27.68 19.32
C VAL A 256 -9.15 29.02 18.62
N LYS A 257 -9.23 30.15 19.35
CA LYS A 257 -8.94 31.47 18.77
C LYS A 257 -7.51 31.56 18.24
N ARG A 258 -6.50 31.13 19.00
CA ARG A 258 -5.09 31.18 18.57
C ARG A 258 -4.82 30.32 17.35
N VAL A 259 -5.35 29.10 17.29
CA VAL A 259 -5.16 28.19 16.15
C VAL A 259 -5.89 28.70 14.91
N ALA A 260 -7.14 29.17 15.04
CA ALA A 260 -7.87 29.81 13.94
C ALA A 260 -7.14 31.05 13.40
N ASN A 261 -6.66 31.94 14.28
CA ASN A 261 -5.87 33.11 13.91
C ASN A 261 -4.54 32.73 13.24
N MET A 262 -3.83 31.72 13.76
CA MET A 262 -2.57 31.23 13.19
C MET A 262 -2.75 30.70 11.77
N ILE A 263 -3.79 29.88 11.55
CA ILE A 263 -4.14 29.36 10.23
C ILE A 263 -4.48 30.52 9.28
N ALA A 264 -5.28 31.49 9.74
CA ALA A 264 -5.64 32.65 8.93
C ALA A 264 -4.43 33.52 8.56
N SER A 265 -3.58 33.92 9.51
CA SER A 265 -2.35 34.68 9.23
C SER A 265 -1.40 33.95 8.29
N HIS A 266 -1.29 32.61 8.39
CA HIS A 266 -0.43 31.82 7.50
C HIS A 266 -0.94 31.74 6.06
N LEU A 267 -2.22 31.41 5.87
CA LEU A 267 -2.83 31.32 4.54
C LEU A 267 -2.82 32.69 3.83
N CYS A 268 -3.04 33.78 4.56
CA CYS A 268 -2.89 35.14 4.05
C CYS A 268 -1.45 35.46 3.62
N ALA A 269 -0.44 35.05 4.40
CA ALA A 269 0.96 35.25 4.03
C ALA A 269 1.33 34.47 2.75
N GLN A 270 0.95 33.19 2.66
CA GLN A 270 1.17 32.37 1.47
C GLN A 270 0.47 32.94 0.23
N ALA A 271 -0.76 33.43 0.37
CA ALA A 271 -1.50 34.07 -0.72
C ALA A 271 -0.78 35.33 -1.25
N GLN A 272 -0.24 36.17 -0.35
CA GLN A 272 0.55 37.34 -0.76
C GLN A 272 1.89 36.96 -1.41
N GLU A 273 2.54 35.88 -0.97
CA GLU A 273 3.77 35.37 -1.58
C GLU A 273 3.52 34.80 -2.99
N ILE A 274 2.41 34.09 -3.18
CA ILE A 274 2.02 33.57 -4.50
C ILE A 274 1.59 34.70 -5.44
N ALA A 275 0.79 35.67 -4.99
CA ALA A 275 0.42 36.82 -5.81
C ALA A 275 1.67 37.60 -6.28
N ALA A 276 2.61 37.87 -5.37
CA ALA A 276 3.87 38.55 -5.71
C ALA A 276 4.77 37.72 -6.67
N SER A 277 4.70 36.38 -6.63
CA SER A 277 5.44 35.54 -7.59
C SER A 277 4.76 35.50 -8.97
N MET A 278 3.42 35.58 -9.02
CA MET A 278 2.68 35.75 -10.28
C MET A 278 3.01 37.10 -10.94
N ASP A 279 2.91 38.21 -10.21
CA ASP A 279 3.20 39.56 -10.72
C ASP A 279 4.64 39.68 -11.25
N SER A 280 5.61 39.07 -10.56
CA SER A 280 7.03 39.10 -10.98
C SER A 280 7.36 38.12 -12.11
N SER A 281 6.61 37.01 -12.25
CA SER A 281 6.79 36.07 -13.37
C SER A 281 6.44 36.67 -14.75
N ALA A 282 5.67 37.77 -14.78
CA ALA A 282 5.41 38.55 -16.00
C ALA A 282 6.64 39.37 -16.46
N ALA A 283 7.66 39.55 -15.63
CA ALA A 283 8.84 40.38 -15.93
C ALA A 283 10.07 39.59 -16.37
N THR A 284 10.23 38.32 -15.97
CA THR A 284 11.38 37.48 -16.36
C THR A 284 11.02 36.00 -16.46
N ALA A 285 11.13 35.43 -17.67
CA ALA A 285 11.07 34.00 -17.90
C ALA A 285 12.37 33.32 -17.43
N GLY A 286 12.47 33.01 -16.14
CA GLY A 286 13.63 32.36 -15.51
C GLY A 286 13.22 31.24 -14.56
N SER A 287 13.83 30.06 -14.71
CA SER A 287 13.53 28.86 -13.91
C SER A 287 13.96 29.02 -12.44
N SER A 288 13.00 29.16 -11.53
CA SER A 288 13.22 29.05 -10.07
C SER A 288 12.36 27.93 -9.47
N SER A 289 13.01 26.88 -8.97
CA SER A 289 12.35 25.68 -8.43
C SER A 289 11.93 25.85 -6.95
N GLY A 290 11.11 26.86 -6.66
CA GLY A 290 10.56 27.10 -5.33
C GLY A 290 9.22 26.38 -5.13
N THR A 291 9.14 25.42 -4.22
CA THR A 291 7.92 24.64 -3.94
C THR A 291 6.93 25.40 -3.06
N GLY A 292 6.45 26.55 -3.54
CA GLY A 292 5.40 27.36 -2.90
C GLY A 292 3.99 26.83 -3.19
N VAL A 293 3.71 25.58 -2.83
CA VAL A 293 2.38 24.97 -2.99
C VAL A 293 1.55 25.26 -1.74
N VAL A 294 0.49 26.06 -1.87
CA VAL A 294 -0.56 26.15 -0.85
C VAL A 294 -1.28 24.82 -0.77
N SER A 295 -1.12 24.13 0.36
CA SER A 295 -1.72 22.81 0.61
C SER A 295 -3.13 22.98 1.17
N VAL A 296 -4.04 23.46 0.33
CA VAL A 296 -5.46 23.66 0.63
C VAL A 296 -6.26 22.83 -0.36
N ASP A 297 -6.87 21.74 0.11
CA ASP A 297 -7.95 21.12 -0.67
C ASP A 297 -9.08 22.14 -0.84
N THR A 298 -9.54 22.27 -2.08
CA THR A 298 -10.81 22.89 -2.44
C THR A 298 -11.69 21.77 -2.97
N GLU A 299 -12.82 21.51 -2.29
CA GLU A 299 -13.63 20.30 -2.50
C GLU A 299 -14.42 20.29 -3.83
N VAL A 300 -14.28 21.34 -4.65
CA VAL A 300 -15.11 21.58 -5.84
C VAL A 300 -14.25 21.99 -7.03
N ASN A 301 -14.22 21.13 -8.05
CA ASN A 301 -13.82 21.42 -9.44
C ASN A 301 -12.51 22.20 -9.66
N SER A 302 -11.37 21.55 -9.42
CA SER A 302 -10.26 21.69 -10.38
C SER A 302 -9.55 20.36 -10.64
N SER A 303 -9.10 20.16 -11.88
CA SER A 303 -8.19 19.10 -12.26
C SER A 303 -6.76 19.58 -12.10
N ASP A 304 -5.88 18.70 -11.58
CA ASP A 304 -4.53 19.00 -11.09
C ASP A 304 -4.47 19.83 -9.80
N ASN A 305 -3.26 19.95 -9.25
CA ASN A 305 -2.95 20.61 -7.98
C ASN A 305 -2.96 22.15 -8.10
N THR A 306 -3.95 22.68 -8.79
CA THR A 306 -4.22 24.11 -8.78
C THR A 306 -4.60 24.52 -7.36
N ILE A 307 -3.67 25.23 -6.73
CA ILE A 307 -3.98 26.53 -6.12
C ILE A 307 -5.22 27.09 -6.82
N ASP A 308 -6.37 27.15 -6.14
CA ASP A 308 -7.53 27.83 -6.69
C ASP A 308 -7.13 29.31 -6.84
N ARG A 309 -6.78 29.68 -8.08
CA ARG A 309 -6.30 31.00 -8.42
C ARG A 309 -7.39 32.03 -8.23
N GLU A 310 -8.65 31.63 -8.37
CA GLU A 310 -9.77 32.49 -8.05
C GLU A 310 -9.90 32.66 -6.54
N ALA A 311 -9.76 31.61 -5.71
CA ALA A 311 -9.74 31.76 -4.24
C ALA A 311 -8.56 32.63 -3.77
N LEU A 312 -7.37 32.48 -4.36
CA LEU A 312 -6.27 33.39 -4.05
C LEU A 312 -6.58 34.82 -4.50
N GLN A 313 -7.12 35.02 -5.70
CA GLN A 313 -7.46 36.36 -6.20
C GLN A 313 -8.57 37.02 -5.37
N ARG A 314 -9.61 36.25 -5.01
CA ARG A 314 -10.67 36.63 -4.05
C ARG A 314 -10.09 36.95 -2.66
N LEU A 315 -9.13 36.19 -2.15
CA LEU A 315 -8.44 36.51 -0.89
C LEU A 315 -7.60 37.78 -1.01
N CYS A 316 -6.89 37.97 -2.12
CA CYS A 316 -6.08 39.15 -2.38
C CYS A 316 -6.92 40.44 -2.47
N THR A 317 -8.18 40.40 -2.91
CA THR A 317 -9.07 41.57 -2.85
C THR A 317 -9.58 41.89 -1.45
N LEU A 318 -9.52 40.95 -0.51
CA LEU A 318 -9.85 41.17 0.91
C LEU A 318 -8.64 41.63 1.76
N LEU A 319 -7.42 41.47 1.24
CA LEU A 319 -6.19 41.81 1.96
C LEU A 319 -5.82 43.28 1.77
N PRO A 320 -5.40 44.00 2.82
CA PRO A 320 -4.96 45.39 2.70
C PRO A 320 -3.70 45.48 1.81
N PRO A 321 -3.56 46.54 0.98
CA PRO A 321 -2.38 46.72 0.15
C PRO A 321 -1.12 46.85 1.03
N ARG A 322 -0.01 46.25 0.59
CA ARG A 322 1.26 46.23 1.35
C ARG A 322 1.74 47.65 1.65
N GLY A 323 1.65 48.05 2.93
CA GLY A 323 2.26 49.28 3.43
C GLY A 323 3.78 49.25 3.23
N SER A 324 4.35 50.36 2.74
CA SER A 324 5.76 50.47 2.39
C SER A 324 6.66 50.66 3.62
N GLY A 325 6.81 49.62 4.44
CA GLY A 325 7.74 49.62 5.58
C GLY A 325 7.52 48.45 6.54
N GLY A 326 8.38 47.43 6.48
CA GLY A 326 8.28 46.28 7.39
C GLY A 326 9.08 45.05 6.98
N THR A 327 10.42 45.12 7.00
CA THR A 327 11.31 43.94 6.81
C THR A 327 11.41 43.04 8.06
N GLY A 328 10.33 42.99 8.86
CA GLY A 328 10.25 42.16 10.06
C GLY A 328 10.03 40.69 9.72
N LYS A 329 10.93 39.81 10.15
CA LYS A 329 10.68 38.35 10.11
C LYS A 329 9.48 38.05 11.01
N GLY A 330 8.39 37.58 10.42
CA GLY A 330 7.09 37.45 11.07
C GLY A 330 7.10 36.45 12.23
N VAL A 331 7.11 36.97 13.47
CA VAL A 331 6.87 36.20 14.69
C VAL A 331 5.90 37.02 15.57
N HIS A 332 4.87 36.34 16.10
CA HIS A 332 3.87 36.81 17.08
C HIS A 332 2.56 37.49 16.63
N ASP A 333 2.34 37.87 15.36
CA ASP A 333 1.04 38.45 14.96
C ASP A 333 -0.06 37.38 14.73
N TYR A 334 -0.45 36.74 15.83
CA TYR A 334 -1.52 35.75 15.92
C TYR A 334 -2.70 36.24 16.78
N GLU A 335 -2.70 37.48 17.26
CA GLU A 335 -3.83 38.03 18.04
C GLU A 335 -4.93 38.60 17.14
N SER A 336 -4.55 39.16 15.99
CA SER A 336 -5.43 39.79 14.99
C SER A 336 -5.00 39.40 13.57
N PRO A 337 -5.56 38.33 12.96
CA PRO A 337 -5.20 37.92 11.60
C PRO A 337 -5.69 38.95 10.55
N PRO A 338 -5.04 39.04 9.37
CA PRO A 338 -5.42 40.01 8.33
C PRO A 338 -6.86 39.89 7.81
N VAL A 339 -7.43 38.68 7.85
CA VAL A 339 -8.86 38.40 7.61
C VAL A 339 -9.33 37.35 8.62
N SER A 340 -10.64 37.20 8.81
CA SER A 340 -11.20 36.16 9.68
C SER A 340 -11.18 34.78 9.04
N LEU A 341 -11.22 33.72 9.88
CA LEU A 341 -11.41 32.34 9.41
C LEU A 341 -12.69 32.19 8.56
N ARG A 342 -13.75 32.93 8.89
CA ARG A 342 -14.99 32.97 8.11
C ARG A 342 -14.75 33.49 6.70
N ALA A 343 -14.02 34.60 6.55
CA ALA A 343 -13.70 35.17 5.24
C ALA A 343 -12.91 34.21 4.35
N LEU A 344 -11.94 33.47 4.91
CA LEU A 344 -11.20 32.42 4.18
C LEU A 344 -12.13 31.29 3.70
N TYR A 345 -13.06 30.86 4.56
CA TYR A 345 -14.04 29.84 4.20
C TYR A 345 -14.99 30.31 3.09
N ASP A 346 -15.51 31.54 3.19
CA ASP A 346 -16.39 32.14 2.18
C ASP A 346 -15.69 32.34 0.83
N VAL A 347 -14.38 32.61 0.84
CA VAL A 347 -13.55 32.72 -0.37
C VAL A 347 -13.29 31.38 -1.08
N GLY A 348 -13.44 30.25 -0.37
CA GLY A 348 -13.36 28.90 -0.94
C GLY A 348 -12.43 27.91 -0.22
N PHE A 349 -11.65 28.36 0.76
CA PHE A 349 -10.72 27.48 1.49
C PHE A 349 -11.50 26.43 2.32
N ARG A 350 -11.11 25.14 2.27
CA ARG A 350 -11.77 24.06 3.04
C ARG A 350 -10.85 23.37 4.05
N CYS A 351 -9.59 23.14 3.70
CA CYS A 351 -8.60 22.50 4.57
C CYS A 351 -7.27 23.26 4.64
N ALA A 352 -6.48 23.00 5.69
CA ALA A 352 -5.05 23.30 5.77
C ALA A 352 -4.34 22.13 6.49
N TYR A 353 -3.06 21.84 6.22
CA TYR A 353 -2.38 20.69 6.83
C TYR A 353 -1.79 21.04 8.20
N ALA A 354 -1.94 20.16 9.19
CA ALA A 354 -1.40 20.37 10.53
C ALA A 354 0.14 20.59 10.51
N SER A 355 0.84 19.91 9.61
CA SER A 355 2.29 19.97 9.40
C SER A 355 2.82 21.38 9.24
N ASP A 356 2.06 22.24 8.57
CA ASP A 356 2.46 23.60 8.20
C ASP A 356 2.52 24.52 9.45
N PHE A 357 1.87 24.06 10.52
CA PHE A 357 1.77 24.70 11.82
C PHE A 357 2.62 24.01 12.92
N VAL A 358 3.11 22.78 12.67
CA VAL A 358 4.06 22.09 13.56
C VAL A 358 5.47 22.67 13.38
N LYS A 359 5.67 23.84 14.00
CA LYS A 359 6.99 24.46 14.15
C LYS A 359 7.75 23.78 15.30
N SER A 360 9.04 24.08 15.43
CA SER A 360 9.84 23.81 16.63
C SER A 360 9.44 24.73 17.81
N SER A 361 8.13 24.89 18.03
CA SER A 361 7.51 25.80 18.99
C SER A 361 7.55 25.21 20.42
N PRO A 362 7.32 26.04 21.45
CA PRO A 362 7.11 25.56 22.82
C PRO A 362 5.99 24.52 22.89
N CYS A 363 6.10 23.58 23.84
CA CYS A 363 5.17 22.45 24.00
C CYS A 363 3.67 22.86 23.98
N LEU A 364 3.33 23.98 24.62
CA LEU A 364 1.97 24.53 24.66
C LEU A 364 1.36 24.76 23.26
N HIS A 365 2.15 25.22 22.27
CA HIS A 365 1.68 25.43 20.90
C HIS A 365 1.24 24.12 20.26
N ASN A 366 2.08 23.08 20.35
CA ASN A 366 1.77 21.77 19.80
C ASN A 366 0.63 21.09 20.56
N SER A 367 0.52 21.30 21.89
CA SER A 367 -0.64 20.84 22.66
C SER A 367 -1.95 21.51 22.24
N GLU A 368 -1.94 22.82 21.95
CA GLU A 368 -3.15 23.54 21.50
C GLU A 368 -3.55 23.18 20.08
N LEU A 369 -2.59 23.07 19.16
CA LEU A 369 -2.81 22.60 17.79
C LEU A 369 -3.34 21.16 17.79
N TYR A 370 -2.70 20.26 18.54
CA TYR A 370 -3.16 18.87 18.72
C TYR A 370 -4.58 18.82 19.27
N ALA A 371 -4.87 19.61 20.32
CA ALA A 371 -6.21 19.64 20.91
C ALA A 371 -7.28 20.04 19.89
N VAL A 372 -7.00 21.00 19.00
CA VAL A 372 -7.90 21.36 17.89
C VAL A 372 -8.01 20.25 16.85
N VAL A 373 -6.89 19.64 16.43
CA VAL A 373 -6.84 18.53 15.47
C VAL A 373 -7.68 17.32 15.92
N GLN A 374 -7.82 17.07 17.22
CA GLN A 374 -8.68 16.00 17.76
C GLN A 374 -10.21 16.27 17.65
N PHE A 375 -10.64 17.46 17.18
CA PHE A 375 -12.05 17.79 16.92
C PHE A 375 -12.37 18.16 15.47
N CYS A 376 -11.42 18.69 14.71
CA CYS A 376 -11.61 19.05 13.29
C CYS A 376 -10.55 18.46 12.34
N GLY A 377 -9.83 17.42 12.76
CA GLY A 377 -8.84 16.73 11.95
C GLY A 377 -9.46 15.70 11.00
N LEU A 378 -9.06 15.75 9.73
CA LEU A 378 -9.39 14.79 8.68
C LEU A 378 -8.16 13.95 8.30
N ALA A 379 -8.42 12.88 7.55
CA ALA A 379 -7.37 12.06 6.94
C ALA A 379 -6.49 12.90 5.97
N PRO A 380 -5.17 12.64 5.85
CA PRO A 380 -4.25 13.43 5.02
C PRO A 380 -4.55 13.42 3.50
N HIS A 381 -5.32 12.44 3.03
CA HIS A 381 -5.68 12.28 1.62
C HIS A 381 -7.05 12.91 1.32
N SER A 382 -7.23 13.33 0.07
CA SER A 382 -8.44 14.00 -0.41
C SER A 382 -9.70 13.14 -0.30
N ASP A 383 -10.83 13.81 -0.10
CA ASP A 383 -12.10 13.22 0.33
C ASP A 383 -12.70 12.28 -0.71
N ALA A 384 -12.34 12.41 -2.00
CA ALA A 384 -12.68 11.44 -3.04
C ALA A 384 -11.92 10.10 -2.91
N SER A 385 -10.69 10.10 -2.37
CA SER A 385 -10.00 8.85 -1.98
C SER A 385 -10.72 8.20 -0.79
N ALA A 386 -11.17 9.05 0.14
CA ALA A 386 -11.92 8.61 1.30
C ALA A 386 -13.31 8.04 0.88
N GLU A 387 -14.01 8.68 -0.07
CA GLU A 387 -15.35 8.28 -0.55
C GLU A 387 -15.34 6.87 -1.15
N PHE A 388 -14.28 6.52 -1.89
CA PHE A 388 -14.05 5.17 -2.39
C PHE A 388 -14.01 4.13 -1.26
N MET A 389 -13.29 4.40 -0.16
CA MET A 389 -13.29 3.51 1.01
C MET A 389 -14.65 3.46 1.70
N GLY A 390 -15.36 4.59 1.79
CA GLY A 390 -16.74 4.66 2.29
C GLY A 390 -17.70 3.77 1.52
N ARG A 391 -17.59 3.73 0.19
CA ARG A 391 -18.38 2.83 -0.69
C ARG A 391 -18.02 1.36 -0.51
N LEU A 392 -16.73 1.00 -0.52
CA LEU A 392 -16.29 -0.40 -0.33
C LEU A 392 -16.70 -0.96 1.05
N LEU A 393 -16.57 -0.16 2.11
CA LEU A 393 -16.91 -0.56 3.48
C LEU A 393 -18.40 -0.42 3.82
N GLN A 394 -19.20 0.15 2.89
CA GLN A 394 -20.63 0.46 3.03
C GLN A 394 -21.00 1.13 4.36
N LEU A 395 -20.21 2.11 4.80
CA LEU A 395 -20.36 2.74 6.12
C LEU A 395 -21.62 3.62 6.19
N ARG A 396 -22.64 3.15 6.91
CA ARG A 396 -23.87 3.93 7.19
C ARG A 396 -23.62 4.84 8.41
N LEU A 397 -23.60 6.17 8.22
CA LEU A 397 -23.50 7.10 9.35
C LEU A 397 -24.81 7.14 10.18
N PRO A 398 -24.73 7.14 11.53
CA PRO A 398 -25.89 7.37 12.39
C PRO A 398 -26.45 8.79 12.23
N VAL A 399 -27.69 8.89 11.72
CA VAL A 399 -28.43 10.16 11.64
C VAL A 399 -29.05 10.45 13.01
N SER A 400 -28.28 11.04 13.93
CA SER A 400 -28.72 11.34 15.30
C SER A 400 -28.28 12.73 15.77
N SER A 401 -29.17 13.42 16.50
CA SER A 401 -29.10 14.85 16.78
C SER A 401 -28.68 15.18 18.21
N SER A 402 -27.38 15.33 18.48
CA SER A 402 -26.93 16.02 19.70
C SER A 402 -25.55 16.71 19.59
N ALA A 403 -25.58 18.03 19.70
CA ALA A 403 -24.54 18.88 20.33
C ALA A 403 -23.07 18.82 19.87
N MET A 404 -22.72 18.23 18.71
CA MET A 404 -21.60 18.63 17.83
C MET A 404 -21.86 17.98 16.47
N PRO A 405 -22.12 18.73 15.38
CA PRO A 405 -22.50 18.14 14.10
C PRO A 405 -21.32 17.38 13.46
N GLN A 406 -21.63 16.23 12.87
CA GLN A 406 -20.89 15.59 11.77
C GLN A 406 -19.35 15.77 11.83
N ARG A 407 -18.67 15.00 12.69
CA ARG A 407 -17.19 14.98 12.79
C ARG A 407 -16.46 14.46 11.54
N LEU A 408 -17.18 14.12 10.47
CA LEU A 408 -16.65 13.55 9.24
C LEU A 408 -17.35 14.21 8.04
N PRO A 409 -16.64 14.58 6.96
CA PRO A 409 -17.18 15.27 5.79
C PRO A 409 -17.94 14.32 4.83
N TRP A 410 -18.45 13.20 5.34
CA TRP A 410 -19.31 12.32 4.57
C TRP A 410 -20.70 12.95 4.45
N THR A 411 -21.13 13.22 3.23
CA THR A 411 -22.51 13.65 2.96
C THR A 411 -23.52 12.58 3.36
N SER A 412 -24.74 13.01 3.65
CA SER A 412 -25.81 12.13 4.14
C SER A 412 -26.12 11.00 3.15
N PRO A 413 -26.42 9.75 3.61
CA PRO A 413 -26.89 8.67 2.76
C PRO A 413 -28.12 9.01 1.89
N THR A 414 -28.86 10.07 2.20
CA THR A 414 -30.00 10.54 1.40
C THR A 414 -29.62 10.99 -0.01
N ASP A 415 -28.43 11.57 -0.24
CA ASP A 415 -27.98 11.95 -1.59
C ASP A 415 -27.45 10.76 -2.41
N VAL A 416 -27.10 9.65 -1.74
CA VAL A 416 -26.54 8.45 -2.38
C VAL A 416 -27.58 7.75 -3.27
N ALA A 417 -28.88 7.91 -2.96
CA ALA A 417 -29.97 7.40 -3.78
C ALA A 417 -29.99 7.98 -5.21
N ALA A 418 -29.50 9.21 -5.42
CA ALA A 418 -29.40 9.84 -6.73
C ALA A 418 -28.20 9.36 -7.56
N ARG A 419 -27.24 8.63 -6.96
CA ARG A 419 -26.00 8.15 -7.60
C ARG A 419 -25.96 6.61 -7.78
N GLN A 420 -27.10 5.96 -7.91
CA GLN A 420 -27.25 4.48 -7.93
C GLN A 420 -26.57 3.71 -9.09
N ALA A 421 -25.72 4.33 -9.90
CA ALA A 421 -25.01 3.73 -11.03
C ALA A 421 -23.51 3.48 -10.76
N GLY A 422 -23.13 2.91 -9.59
CA GLY A 422 -21.71 2.59 -9.35
C GLY A 422 -21.25 2.10 -7.98
N ILE A 423 -22.12 1.74 -7.04
CA ILE A 423 -21.71 1.29 -5.69
C ILE A 423 -21.39 -0.21 -5.71
N SER A 424 -20.23 -0.63 -5.16
CA SER A 424 -19.95 -2.05 -4.88
C SER A 424 -21.09 -2.69 -4.08
N GLN A 425 -21.78 -3.66 -4.68
CA GLN A 425 -22.97 -4.28 -4.07
C GLN A 425 -22.62 -5.11 -2.83
N VAL A 426 -21.42 -5.69 -2.80
CA VAL A 426 -20.90 -6.44 -1.66
C VAL A 426 -20.07 -5.52 -0.75
N ARG A 427 -20.38 -5.60 0.55
CA ARG A 427 -19.63 -4.95 1.64
C ARG A 427 -18.31 -5.64 1.88
N MET A 428 -17.23 -4.87 1.93
CA MET A 428 -15.91 -5.32 2.38
C MET A 428 -15.63 -4.89 3.82
N TRP A 429 -14.67 -5.55 4.47
CA TRP A 429 -14.27 -5.29 5.85
C TRP A 429 -12.76 -5.07 5.95
N ASP A 430 -12.36 -3.98 6.60
CA ASP A 430 -10.97 -3.72 7.01
C ASP A 430 -10.57 -4.70 8.12
N THR A 431 -9.77 -5.71 7.79
CA THR A 431 -9.44 -6.80 8.73
C THR A 431 -8.62 -6.35 9.93
N PHE A 432 -8.08 -5.13 9.90
CA PHE A 432 -7.34 -4.56 11.01
C PHE A 432 -8.23 -4.03 12.14
N LEU A 433 -9.49 -3.70 11.85
CA LEU A 433 -10.46 -3.14 12.80
C LEU A 433 -11.42 -4.17 13.39
N LEU A 434 -11.43 -5.40 12.85
CA LEU A 434 -12.33 -6.46 13.29
C LEU A 434 -12.01 -6.97 14.69
N THR A 435 -12.98 -6.80 15.59
CA THR A 435 -13.02 -7.47 16.91
C THR A 435 -13.93 -8.70 16.85
N ARG A 436 -13.83 -9.59 17.84
CA ARG A 436 -14.65 -10.82 17.87
C ARG A 436 -16.13 -10.50 17.96
N GLU A 437 -16.49 -9.50 18.77
CA GLU A 437 -17.86 -9.02 18.94
C GLU A 437 -18.46 -8.49 17.63
N MET A 438 -17.66 -7.90 16.73
CA MET A 438 -18.15 -7.45 15.42
C MET A 438 -18.49 -8.63 14.50
N ILE A 439 -17.68 -9.68 14.50
CA ILE A 439 -17.92 -10.90 13.70
C ILE A 439 -19.14 -11.66 14.23
N ASP A 440 -19.26 -11.77 15.56
CA ASP A 440 -20.41 -12.41 16.20
C ASP A 440 -21.69 -11.58 16.02
N ALA A 441 -21.61 -10.25 16.08
CA ALA A 441 -22.73 -9.36 15.76
C ALA A 441 -23.14 -9.45 14.28
N TYR A 442 -22.20 -9.51 13.33
CA TYR A 442 -22.52 -9.74 11.91
C TYR A 442 -23.21 -11.08 11.67
N SER A 443 -22.82 -12.12 12.41
CA SER A 443 -23.41 -13.46 12.31
C SER A 443 -24.80 -13.59 12.94
N THR A 444 -25.28 -12.58 13.68
CA THR A 444 -26.51 -12.66 14.49
C THR A 444 -27.49 -11.50 14.31
N ALA A 445 -27.03 -10.34 13.83
CA ALA A 445 -27.88 -9.17 13.61
C ALA A 445 -28.63 -9.24 12.26
N PRO A 446 -29.83 -8.64 12.14
CA PRO A 446 -30.47 -8.40 10.85
C PRO A 446 -29.56 -7.57 9.92
N ALA A 447 -29.61 -7.84 8.61
CA ALA A 447 -28.71 -7.24 7.62
C ALA A 447 -28.72 -5.70 7.56
N ASP A 448 -29.83 -5.05 7.97
CA ASP A 448 -29.96 -3.60 8.02
C ASP A 448 -29.68 -2.99 9.41
N SER A 449 -29.20 -3.77 10.37
CA SER A 449 -28.92 -3.31 11.73
C SER A 449 -27.73 -2.33 11.77
N PRO A 450 -27.93 -1.06 12.21
CA PRO A 450 -26.82 -0.10 12.35
C PRO A 450 -25.89 -0.42 13.53
N LEU A 451 -26.15 -1.49 14.29
CA LEU A 451 -25.35 -1.91 15.45
C LEU A 451 -23.86 -2.04 15.10
N ILE A 452 -23.54 -2.66 13.96
CA ILE A 452 -22.16 -2.97 13.58
C ILE A 452 -21.45 -1.72 13.07
N ASP A 453 -22.16 -0.82 12.38
CA ASP A 453 -21.63 0.48 11.97
C ASP A 453 -21.36 1.37 13.19
N VAL A 454 -22.23 1.33 14.21
CA VAL A 454 -21.99 1.96 15.51
C VAL A 454 -20.82 1.31 16.27
N MET A 455 -20.60 0.01 16.15
CA MET A 455 -19.43 -0.67 16.74
C MET A 455 -18.13 -0.31 16.03
N LEU A 456 -18.12 -0.27 14.69
CA LEU A 456 -16.98 0.17 13.88
C LEU A 456 -16.62 1.63 14.17
N LEU A 457 -17.60 2.53 14.17
CA LEU A 457 -17.38 3.94 14.52
C LEU A 457 -16.83 4.08 15.94
N ARG A 458 -17.39 3.34 16.92
CA ARG A 458 -16.83 3.31 18.28
C ARG A 458 -15.38 2.85 18.31
N GLU A 459 -15.00 1.83 17.53
CA GLU A 459 -13.62 1.32 17.52
C GLU A 459 -12.64 2.25 16.78
N VAL A 460 -13.12 2.98 15.77
CA VAL A 460 -12.37 4.06 15.10
C VAL A 460 -12.22 5.30 15.99
N GLU A 461 -13.21 5.60 16.84
CA GLU A 461 -13.24 6.80 17.69
C GLU A 461 -12.64 6.59 19.10
N ARG A 462 -12.54 5.35 19.61
CA ARG A 462 -12.18 5.02 21.01
C ARG A 462 -10.76 5.46 21.42
N PRO A 463 -10.61 6.41 22.35
CA PRO A 463 -9.29 6.74 22.91
C PRO A 463 -8.91 5.84 24.11
N ARG A 464 -9.91 5.33 24.86
CA ARG A 464 -9.77 4.97 26.28
C ARG A 464 -9.82 3.49 26.65
N LEU A 465 -9.99 2.59 25.68
CA LEU A 465 -9.90 1.14 25.91
C LEU A 465 -9.06 0.54 24.77
N ARG A 466 -8.08 -0.29 25.13
CA ARG A 466 -7.22 -0.99 24.16
C ARG A 466 -7.95 -2.17 23.50
N PRO A 467 -7.51 -2.62 22.31
CA PRO A 467 -6.36 -2.14 21.57
C PRO A 467 -6.73 -1.58 20.19
N TYR A 468 -7.27 -0.34 20.11
CA TYR A 468 -6.89 0.46 18.94
C TYR A 468 -5.36 0.57 18.95
N CYS A 469 -4.75 0.24 17.81
CA CYS A 469 -3.33 -0.03 17.73
C CYS A 469 -2.51 1.22 18.08
N PRO A 470 -1.60 1.20 19.09
CA PRO A 470 -0.83 2.40 19.48
C PRO A 470 0.04 2.99 18.36
N CYS A 471 0.39 2.15 17.39
CA CYS A 471 0.93 2.55 16.09
C CYS A 471 0.12 1.79 15.02
N PRO A 472 -0.85 2.44 14.35
CA PRO A 472 -1.64 1.83 13.27
C PRO A 472 -0.97 1.98 11.90
N TYR A 473 0.12 2.76 11.82
CA TYR A 473 0.77 3.16 10.58
C TYR A 473 1.49 1.98 9.92
N THR A 474 1.58 2.04 8.59
CA THR A 474 2.30 1.04 7.78
C THR A 474 3.45 1.66 6.98
N CYS A 475 3.56 2.98 6.92
CA CYS A 475 4.52 3.77 6.13
C CYS A 475 5.06 4.95 6.96
N TRP A 476 6.35 5.25 6.84
CA TRP A 476 7.01 6.43 7.44
C TRP A 476 7.96 7.10 6.44
N ASP A 477 8.22 8.40 6.62
CA ASP A 477 9.30 9.08 5.89
C ASP A 477 10.68 8.66 6.45
N GLN A 478 11.25 7.61 5.86
CA GLN A 478 12.57 7.09 6.21
C GLN A 478 13.70 8.08 5.87
N SER A 479 13.52 8.98 4.88
CA SER A 479 14.52 10.00 4.54
C SER A 479 14.70 11.04 5.65
N ARG A 480 13.66 11.22 6.47
CA ARG A 480 13.64 12.07 7.67
C ARG A 480 13.67 11.26 8.97
N ASN A 481 13.93 9.94 8.92
CA ASN A 481 13.93 9.03 10.06
C ASN A 481 12.62 9.03 10.90
N ARG A 482 11.47 9.41 10.31
CA ARG A 482 10.20 9.65 11.06
C ARG A 482 9.64 8.44 11.80
N ARG A 483 10.11 7.24 11.46
CA ARG A 483 9.82 6.00 12.18
C ARG A 483 10.29 6.02 13.64
N LEU A 484 11.34 6.79 13.95
CA LEU A 484 11.83 7.03 15.33
C LEU A 484 10.87 7.90 16.17
N GLU A 485 10.11 8.76 15.52
CA GLU A 485 9.13 9.68 16.13
C GLU A 485 7.69 9.14 16.01
N ASN A 486 7.53 7.97 15.38
CA ASN A 486 6.25 7.38 15.00
C ASN A 486 5.35 8.34 14.17
N GLU A 487 5.92 9.29 13.43
CA GLU A 487 5.17 10.16 12.50
C GLU A 487 4.95 9.41 11.18
N GLY A 488 3.88 8.62 11.11
CA GLY A 488 3.58 7.73 10.00
C GLY A 488 2.14 7.81 9.49
N THR A 489 1.89 7.03 8.44
CA THR A 489 0.60 6.88 7.78
C THR A 489 0.32 5.40 7.52
N ARG A 490 -0.94 4.99 7.61
CA ARG A 490 -1.43 3.67 7.22
C ARG A 490 -1.89 3.73 5.76
N LEU A 491 -1.22 2.97 4.90
CA LEU A 491 -1.48 2.92 3.45
C LEU A 491 -1.74 1.50 2.95
N ASP A 492 -1.23 0.50 3.67
CA ASP A 492 -1.33 -0.92 3.34
C ASP A 492 -2.58 -1.52 4.02
N TYR A 493 -3.50 -2.04 3.22
CA TYR A 493 -4.76 -2.60 3.69
C TYR A 493 -4.96 -4.04 3.23
N ILE A 494 -5.74 -4.79 4.00
CA ILE A 494 -6.38 -6.04 3.58
C ILE A 494 -7.88 -5.86 3.82
N LEU A 495 -8.66 -5.87 2.73
CA LEU A 495 -10.11 -5.81 2.76
C LEU A 495 -10.68 -7.15 2.28
N VAL A 496 -11.61 -7.72 3.04
CA VAL A 496 -12.29 -8.99 2.70
C VAL A 496 -13.77 -8.78 2.43
N ASP A 497 -14.32 -9.45 1.42
CA ASP A 497 -15.78 -9.55 1.24
C ASP A 497 -16.44 -10.19 2.47
N SER A 498 -17.65 -9.74 2.81
CA SER A 498 -18.38 -10.17 4.02
C SER A 498 -18.61 -11.68 4.14
N ALA A 499 -18.62 -12.42 3.03
CA ALA A 499 -18.74 -13.89 3.03
C ALA A 499 -17.50 -14.60 3.64
N LEU A 500 -16.34 -13.96 3.69
CA LEU A 500 -15.14 -14.47 4.36
C LEU A 500 -15.08 -14.10 5.85
N LEU A 501 -15.96 -13.21 6.33
CA LEU A 501 -15.89 -12.68 7.69
C LEU A 501 -15.87 -13.75 8.80
N PRO A 502 -16.65 -14.86 8.72
CA PRO A 502 -16.59 -15.93 9.73
C PRO A 502 -15.24 -16.65 9.82
N ALA A 503 -14.42 -16.63 8.76
CA ALA A 503 -13.07 -17.21 8.76
C ALA A 503 -12.00 -16.27 9.32
N VAL A 504 -12.27 -14.98 9.52
CA VAL A 504 -11.25 -14.02 9.95
C VAL A 504 -10.89 -14.28 11.41
N VAL A 505 -9.68 -14.80 11.63
CA VAL A 505 -9.08 -14.80 12.96
C VAL A 505 -8.79 -13.34 13.30
N CYS A 506 -9.38 -12.84 14.37
CA CYS A 506 -9.28 -11.44 14.77
C CYS A 506 -7.83 -11.03 15.06
N ARG A 507 -7.55 -9.73 14.96
CA ARG A 507 -6.22 -9.15 15.18
C ARG A 507 -5.67 -9.51 16.57
N ALA A 508 -4.54 -10.21 16.61
CA ALA A 508 -3.89 -10.62 17.86
C ALA A 508 -2.61 -9.83 18.16
N GLU A 509 -2.35 -9.58 19.44
CA GLU A 509 -1.14 -8.91 19.91
C GLU A 509 0.07 -9.86 19.79
N THR A 510 0.95 -9.60 18.82
CA THR A 510 2.22 -10.35 18.65
C THR A 510 3.33 -9.73 19.49
N ALA A 511 4.42 -10.47 19.75
CA ALA A 511 5.52 -9.98 20.58
C ALA A 511 6.18 -8.72 20.01
N ASN A 512 6.31 -8.63 18.68
CA ASN A 512 6.80 -7.43 17.99
C ASN A 512 5.78 -6.28 17.98
N ASN A 513 4.49 -6.62 18.04
CA ASN A 513 3.40 -5.63 18.01
C ASN A 513 3.18 -4.94 19.36
N VAL A 514 3.45 -5.61 20.49
CA VAL A 514 3.06 -5.10 21.84
C VAL A 514 4.16 -5.19 22.91
N LEU A 515 5.27 -5.90 22.66
CA LEU A 515 6.46 -5.93 23.51
C LEU A 515 6.19 -6.42 24.95
N VAL A 516 6.11 -7.74 25.08
CA VAL A 516 5.99 -8.43 26.37
C VAL A 516 7.15 -8.04 27.29
N GLY A 517 6.85 -7.46 28.46
CA GLY A 517 7.85 -7.13 29.48
C GLY A 517 7.79 -5.69 30.02
N VAL A 518 6.98 -4.80 29.45
CA VAL A 518 6.62 -3.54 30.15
C VAL A 518 5.81 -3.90 31.40
N PRO A 519 6.25 -3.52 32.62
CA PRO A 519 5.44 -3.75 33.82
C PRO A 519 4.14 -2.97 33.73
N GLU A 520 3.01 -3.59 34.09
CA GLU A 520 1.81 -2.83 34.42
C GLU A 520 2.17 -1.78 35.49
N ARG A 521 1.57 -0.57 35.43
CA ARG A 521 1.75 0.45 36.47
C ARG A 521 1.27 -0.15 37.79
N SER A 522 2.21 -0.62 38.62
CA SER A 522 1.90 -1.00 39.99
C SER A 522 1.35 0.23 40.70
N SER A 523 0.19 0.08 41.34
CA SER A 523 -0.49 1.16 42.06
C SER A 523 0.20 1.44 43.40
N SER A 524 1.50 1.73 43.36
CA SER A 524 2.30 2.13 44.52
C SER A 524 1.97 3.58 44.87
N ALA A 525 1.29 3.78 46.00
CA ALA A 525 0.73 5.07 46.39
C ALA A 525 1.77 6.21 46.38
N SER A 526 1.51 7.23 45.56
CA SER A 526 2.18 8.52 45.58
C SER A 526 1.19 9.56 46.10
N THR A 527 1.53 10.31 47.15
CA THR A 527 0.65 11.31 47.78
C THR A 527 0.63 12.66 47.05
N ALA A 528 0.83 12.65 45.72
CA ALA A 528 0.53 13.76 44.83
C ALA A 528 -0.93 13.65 44.33
N PRO A 529 -1.60 14.77 43.97
CA PRO A 529 -2.88 14.69 43.28
C PRO A 529 -2.69 14.05 41.90
N GLU A 530 -3.23 12.85 41.71
CA GLU A 530 -3.26 12.13 40.44
C GLU A 530 -3.75 13.05 39.30
N PRO A 531 -3.00 13.21 38.20
CA PRO A 531 -3.53 13.87 37.01
C PRO A 531 -4.71 13.04 36.50
N SER A 532 -5.85 13.68 36.25
CA SER A 532 -7.06 12.97 35.80
C SER A 532 -6.76 12.13 34.56
N VAL A 533 -7.01 10.82 34.64
CA VAL A 533 -6.62 9.82 33.62
C VAL A 533 -7.04 10.26 32.21
N ASP A 534 -8.27 10.77 32.09
CA ASP A 534 -8.83 11.47 30.93
C ASP A 534 -7.85 12.38 30.17
N ARG A 535 -6.97 13.10 30.88
CA ARG A 535 -5.99 14.05 30.31
C ARG A 535 -4.68 13.38 29.88
N GLU A 536 -4.18 12.37 30.60
CA GLU A 536 -3.04 11.57 30.09
C GLU A 536 -3.45 10.84 28.80
N ASP A 537 -4.66 10.27 28.77
CA ASP A 537 -5.24 9.59 27.60
C ASP A 537 -5.44 10.54 26.41
N PHE A 538 -6.02 11.72 26.62
CA PHE A 538 -6.30 12.65 25.53
C PHE A 538 -5.01 13.09 24.80
N PHE A 539 -3.95 13.43 25.53
CA PHE A 539 -2.65 13.82 24.95
C PHE A 539 -1.71 12.63 24.68
N SER A 540 -2.21 11.39 24.74
CA SER A 540 -1.37 10.20 24.69
C SER A 540 -0.69 9.98 23.33
N GLU A 541 -1.31 10.38 22.21
CA GLU A 541 -0.73 10.33 20.86
C GLU A 541 0.36 11.40 20.67
N LEU A 542 0.27 12.54 21.37
CA LEU A 542 1.21 13.65 21.26
C LEU A 542 2.52 13.40 22.04
N HIS A 543 2.42 12.95 23.29
CA HIS A 543 3.58 12.80 24.19
C HIS A 543 3.36 11.82 25.36
N GLY A 544 2.33 10.96 25.31
CA GLY A 544 1.97 10.05 26.40
C GLY A 544 2.20 8.57 26.07
N ALA A 545 1.30 7.70 26.55
CA ALA A 545 1.44 6.25 26.38
C ALA A 545 1.44 5.83 24.90
N ARG A 546 0.41 6.20 24.12
CA ARG A 546 0.30 5.83 22.70
C ARG A 546 1.54 6.22 21.88
N TYR A 547 2.08 7.43 22.11
CA TYR A 547 3.33 7.87 21.47
C TYR A 547 4.49 6.92 21.78
N ARG A 548 4.76 6.64 23.06
CA ARG A 548 5.86 5.75 23.48
C ARG A 548 5.65 4.33 22.97
N ASP A 549 4.47 3.77 23.18
CA ASP A 549 4.09 2.42 22.74
C ASP A 549 4.25 2.27 21.22
N GLY A 550 3.87 3.31 20.47
CA GLY A 550 4.00 3.36 19.02
C GLY A 550 5.45 3.44 18.54
N VAL A 551 6.29 4.30 19.14
CA VAL A 551 7.73 4.35 18.86
C VAL A 551 8.42 3.03 19.21
N MET A 552 8.12 2.47 20.40
CA MET A 552 8.65 1.19 20.82
C MET A 552 8.27 0.08 19.83
N ARG A 553 7.02 0.01 19.36
CA ARG A 553 6.61 -0.94 18.30
C ARG A 553 7.33 -0.68 16.98
N ALA A 554 7.32 0.56 16.48
CA ALA A 554 7.90 0.91 15.18
C ALA A 554 9.39 0.57 15.09
N MET A 555 10.12 0.67 16.21
CA MET A 555 11.55 0.38 16.32
C MET A 555 11.89 -0.93 17.04
N ALA A 556 10.90 -1.81 17.29
CA ALA A 556 11.05 -3.08 17.98
C ALA A 556 11.84 -2.97 19.31
N ASN A 557 11.45 -2.01 20.16
CA ASN A 557 12.10 -1.60 21.41
C ASN A 557 13.59 -1.21 21.26
N GLY A 558 13.98 -0.66 20.12
CA GLY A 558 15.37 -0.33 19.78
C GLY A 558 16.17 -1.51 19.20
N ALA A 559 15.58 -2.70 19.05
CA ALA A 559 16.22 -3.80 18.34
C ALA A 559 16.36 -3.52 16.83
N TYR A 560 15.53 -2.64 16.27
CA TYR A 560 15.74 -2.09 14.93
C TYR A 560 16.58 -0.81 15.03
N PRO A 561 17.83 -0.83 14.54
CA PRO A 561 18.71 0.33 14.67
C PRO A 561 18.30 1.47 13.71
N PRO A 562 18.51 2.74 14.10
CA PRO A 562 18.23 3.91 13.27
C PRO A 562 19.16 3.98 12.04
N ALA A 563 18.77 4.76 11.03
CA ALA A 563 19.71 5.19 9.99
C ALA A 563 20.69 6.21 10.57
N PRO A 564 22.02 5.98 10.49
CA PRO A 564 23.01 6.92 10.98
C PRO A 564 23.14 8.13 10.03
N PHE A 565 23.27 9.32 10.62
CA PHE A 565 23.37 10.59 9.86
C PHE A 565 24.74 10.84 9.21
N ASP A 566 25.68 9.91 9.33
CA ASP A 566 27.04 9.98 8.76
C ASP A 566 27.15 9.44 7.32
N GLY A 567 26.06 8.85 6.79
CA GLY A 567 26.03 8.28 5.45
C GLY A 567 26.60 6.86 5.33
N THR A 568 26.92 6.19 6.44
CA THR A 568 27.43 4.79 6.43
C THR A 568 26.38 3.74 6.01
N GLY A 569 25.10 4.13 5.93
CA GLY A 569 23.99 3.25 5.54
C GLY A 569 23.32 2.56 6.73
N MET A 570 22.28 1.76 6.46
CA MET A 570 21.59 1.02 7.53
C MET A 570 22.52 -0.06 8.11
N PRO A 571 22.77 -0.10 9.43
CA PRO A 571 23.61 -1.14 10.02
C PRO A 571 22.92 -2.51 10.02
N ALA A 572 23.72 -3.57 10.06
CA ALA A 572 23.27 -4.96 10.01
C ALA A 572 22.38 -5.34 11.22
N LEU A 573 21.46 -6.29 10.99
CA LEU A 573 20.52 -6.76 12.00
C LEU A 573 21.16 -7.76 12.97
N SER A 574 20.90 -7.58 14.27
CA SER A 574 21.22 -8.59 15.28
C SER A 574 20.31 -9.82 15.13
N GLU A 575 20.74 -10.97 15.65
CA GLU A 575 19.93 -12.19 15.67
C GLU A 575 18.58 -12.00 16.37
N GLN A 576 18.56 -11.24 17.47
CA GLN A 576 17.34 -10.85 18.15
C GLN A 576 16.40 -10.04 17.25
N ALA A 577 16.93 -9.07 16.49
CA ALA A 577 16.15 -8.26 15.56
C ALA A 577 15.60 -9.09 14.38
N ARG A 578 16.38 -10.07 13.90
CA ARG A 578 15.99 -11.02 12.85
C ARG A 578 14.83 -11.92 13.29
N GLU A 579 14.88 -12.51 14.48
CA GLU A 579 13.81 -13.36 15.00
C GLU A 579 12.55 -12.55 15.36
N LEU A 580 12.73 -11.36 15.95
CA LEU A 580 11.63 -10.54 16.45
C LEU A 580 10.64 -10.12 15.35
N CYS A 581 11.06 -9.96 14.09
CA CYS A 581 10.12 -9.64 12.99
C CYS A 581 9.06 -10.73 12.74
N PHE A 582 9.29 -11.98 13.18
CA PHE A 582 8.33 -13.09 13.06
C PHE A 582 7.72 -13.53 14.41
N ALA A 583 8.05 -12.86 15.51
CA ALA A 583 7.67 -13.31 16.86
C ALA A 583 6.17 -13.09 17.13
N GLY A 584 5.41 -14.19 17.14
CA GLY A 584 3.95 -14.20 17.21
C GLY A 584 3.23 -14.23 15.86
N LEU A 585 3.91 -14.56 14.76
CA LEU A 585 3.27 -15.01 13.52
C LEU A 585 2.91 -16.52 13.58
N PRO A 586 1.92 -17.00 12.81
CA PRO A 586 1.01 -16.23 11.96
C PRO A 586 -0.06 -15.46 12.76
N SER A 587 -0.43 -14.25 12.33
CA SER A 587 -1.42 -13.41 13.01
C SER A 587 -2.03 -12.36 12.07
N THR A 588 -3.31 -12.06 12.25
CA THR A 588 -3.96 -10.89 11.62
C THR A 588 -3.47 -9.61 12.30
N GLY A 589 -3.09 -8.59 11.52
CA GLY A 589 -2.59 -7.31 12.06
C GLY A 589 -1.40 -6.75 11.29
N LEU A 590 -0.43 -6.16 12.00
CA LEU A 590 0.83 -5.68 11.39
C LEU A 590 1.89 -6.79 11.39
N PHE A 591 2.55 -6.96 10.26
CA PHE A 591 3.83 -7.67 10.09
C PHE A 591 4.96 -6.63 10.09
N VAL A 592 5.36 -6.20 11.29
CA VAL A 592 6.37 -5.16 11.46
C VAL A 592 7.74 -5.68 11.04
N THR A 593 8.28 -5.16 9.93
CA THR A 593 9.59 -5.50 9.37
C THR A 593 10.64 -4.43 9.73
N PRO A 594 11.94 -4.78 9.79
CA PRO A 594 13.02 -3.80 10.02
C PRO A 594 13.09 -2.70 8.94
N PRO A 595 13.47 -1.45 9.27
CA PRO A 595 13.61 -0.33 8.33
C PRO A 595 14.70 -0.55 7.26
N GLN A 596 15.59 -1.54 7.45
CA GLN A 596 16.52 -2.06 6.44
C GLN A 596 15.81 -2.57 5.18
N PHE A 597 14.57 -3.04 5.30
CA PHE A 597 13.89 -3.78 4.23
C PHE A 597 12.94 -2.91 3.41
N SER A 598 12.26 -1.97 4.06
CA SER A 598 11.36 -0.99 3.45
C SER A 598 11.02 0.10 4.48
N ASP A 599 10.67 1.29 4.00
CA ASP A 599 10.02 2.36 4.77
C ASP A 599 8.55 2.04 5.08
N HIS A 600 7.98 1.06 4.38
CA HIS A 600 6.74 0.38 4.71
C HIS A 600 6.95 -0.94 5.49
N ILE A 601 5.96 -1.32 6.29
CA ILE A 601 5.84 -2.64 6.93
C ILE A 601 4.64 -3.42 6.34
N GLY A 602 4.61 -4.73 6.56
CA GLY A 602 3.52 -5.56 6.06
C GLY A 602 2.27 -5.50 6.93
N VAL A 603 1.16 -5.96 6.35
CA VAL A 603 -0.08 -6.32 7.03
C VAL A 603 -0.37 -7.80 6.79
N GLY A 604 -0.90 -8.48 7.81
CA GLY A 604 -1.21 -9.91 7.79
C GLY A 604 -2.69 -10.20 7.99
N LEU A 605 -3.16 -11.30 7.39
CA LEU A 605 -4.49 -11.87 7.57
C LEU A 605 -4.37 -13.39 7.77
N LEU A 606 -4.83 -13.86 8.93
CA LEU A 606 -4.98 -15.28 9.25
C LEU A 606 -6.46 -15.68 9.06
N LEU A 607 -6.70 -16.63 8.15
CA LEU A 607 -8.02 -17.22 7.89
C LEU A 607 -8.09 -18.66 8.41
N ASP A 608 -9.09 -18.93 9.25
CA ASP A 608 -9.57 -20.29 9.49
C ASP A 608 -10.67 -20.62 8.47
N LEU A 609 -10.25 -21.18 7.33
CA LEU A 609 -11.16 -21.55 6.25
C LEU A 609 -12.08 -22.73 6.60
N ALA A 610 -11.77 -23.51 7.64
CA ALA A 610 -12.64 -24.60 8.08
C ALA A 610 -13.96 -24.08 8.68
N ALA A 611 -13.95 -22.85 9.22
CA ALA A 611 -15.15 -22.16 9.69
C ALA A 611 -16.18 -21.85 8.58
N LEU A 612 -15.80 -21.99 7.30
CA LEU A 612 -16.67 -21.81 6.12
C LEU A 612 -17.09 -23.14 5.46
N GLY A 613 -16.87 -24.28 6.12
CA GLY A 613 -17.27 -25.60 5.63
C GLY A 613 -16.41 -26.17 4.51
N THR A 614 -16.72 -27.39 4.07
CA THR A 614 -15.86 -28.24 3.23
C THR A 614 -15.63 -27.73 1.81
N GLU A 615 -16.50 -26.89 1.26
CA GLU A 615 -16.30 -26.28 -0.06
C GLU A 615 -15.28 -25.12 -0.05
N SER A 616 -14.91 -24.66 1.16
CA SER A 616 -14.03 -23.50 1.38
C SER A 616 -12.57 -23.86 1.67
N GLU A 617 -12.19 -25.14 1.58
CA GLU A 617 -10.81 -25.57 1.79
C GLU A 617 -9.84 -25.01 0.75
N LEU A 618 -8.57 -24.80 1.14
CA LEU A 618 -7.52 -24.27 0.25
C LEU A 618 -6.88 -25.37 -0.61
N LEU A 619 -7.67 -25.95 -1.51
CA LEU A 619 -7.29 -27.08 -2.34
C LEU A 619 -6.12 -26.76 -3.29
N GLN A 620 -5.09 -27.61 -3.27
CA GLN A 620 -4.05 -27.61 -4.30
C GLN A 620 -4.65 -28.00 -5.66
N ARG A 621 -4.24 -27.29 -6.72
CA ARG A 621 -4.65 -27.64 -8.09
C ARG A 621 -4.02 -28.94 -8.56
N SER A 622 -4.76 -29.71 -9.35
CA SER A 622 -4.29 -30.94 -10.00
C SER A 622 -3.52 -30.71 -11.32
N GLY A 623 -3.48 -29.47 -11.83
CA GLY A 623 -2.99 -29.16 -13.17
C GLY A 623 -2.01 -27.98 -13.28
N LYS A 624 -1.91 -27.41 -14.48
CA LYS A 624 -1.19 -26.14 -14.72
C LYS A 624 -2.04 -24.95 -14.27
N VAL A 625 -1.38 -23.81 -14.02
CA VAL A 625 -2.07 -22.53 -13.90
C VAL A 625 -2.76 -22.18 -15.21
N ILE A 626 -3.99 -21.67 -15.12
CA ILE A 626 -4.68 -21.00 -16.24
C ILE A 626 -4.22 -19.54 -16.27
N GLU A 627 -3.59 -19.09 -17.34
CA GLU A 627 -3.10 -17.71 -17.49
C GLU A 627 -4.04 -16.95 -18.43
N ASP A 628 -4.78 -15.96 -17.91
CA ASP A 628 -5.63 -15.08 -18.73
C ASP A 628 -4.77 -14.17 -19.59
N HIS A 629 -3.80 -13.52 -18.93
CA HIS A 629 -2.69 -12.83 -19.53
C HIS A 629 -1.41 -13.55 -19.13
N LYS A 630 -0.50 -13.77 -20.09
CA LYS A 630 0.73 -14.55 -19.89
C LYS A 630 1.50 -14.01 -18.69
N CYS A 631 1.86 -14.89 -17.76
CA CYS A 631 2.63 -14.51 -16.59
C CYS A 631 4.01 -13.97 -17.01
N MET A 632 4.36 -12.78 -16.52
CA MET A 632 5.59 -12.07 -16.92
C MET A 632 6.87 -12.84 -16.56
N TYR A 633 6.81 -13.74 -15.58
CA TYR A 633 7.89 -14.67 -15.27
C TYR A 633 7.36 -16.07 -14.96
N ARG A 634 8.03 -17.06 -15.52
CA ARG A 634 8.01 -18.45 -15.09
C ARG A 634 9.48 -18.91 -15.03
N PRO A 635 9.92 -19.61 -13.97
CA PRO A 635 11.28 -20.13 -13.94
C PRO A 635 11.57 -21.01 -15.15
N PRO A 636 12.81 -20.98 -15.70
CA PRO A 636 13.20 -21.92 -16.74
C PRO A 636 13.00 -23.35 -16.27
N VAL A 637 12.42 -24.21 -17.10
CA VAL A 637 12.35 -25.65 -16.79
C VAL A 637 13.74 -26.21 -16.95
N GLY A 638 14.39 -26.60 -15.85
CA GLY A 638 15.73 -27.16 -15.86
C GLY A 638 15.92 -28.29 -16.87
N LEU A 639 17.10 -28.34 -17.52
CA LEU A 639 17.42 -29.37 -18.53
C LEU A 639 17.20 -30.79 -18.01
N HIS A 640 17.49 -31.03 -16.72
CA HIS A 640 17.21 -32.30 -16.04
C HIS A 640 15.70 -32.61 -16.02
N THR A 641 14.86 -31.66 -15.60
CA THR A 641 13.39 -31.77 -15.60
C THR A 641 12.82 -31.93 -17.02
N PHE A 642 13.40 -31.27 -18.02
CA PHE A 642 13.01 -31.43 -19.42
C PHE A 642 13.28 -32.84 -19.93
N PHE A 643 14.47 -33.41 -19.66
CA PHE A 643 14.78 -34.79 -20.02
C PHE A 643 14.00 -35.82 -19.19
N ALA A 644 13.73 -35.56 -17.90
CA ALA A 644 12.89 -36.42 -17.07
C ALA A 644 11.44 -36.46 -17.59
N ALA A 645 10.85 -35.31 -17.94
CA ALA A 645 9.53 -35.23 -18.55
C ALA A 645 9.46 -35.89 -19.94
N ALA A 646 10.54 -35.80 -20.73
CA ALA A 646 10.66 -36.51 -22.00
C ALA A 646 10.77 -38.04 -21.80
N ALA A 647 11.54 -38.50 -20.81
CA ALA A 647 11.66 -39.91 -20.45
C ALA A 647 10.34 -40.49 -19.93
N ALA A 648 9.63 -39.78 -19.05
CA ALA A 648 8.31 -40.17 -18.55
C ALA A 648 7.28 -40.30 -19.69
N LYS A 649 7.25 -39.34 -20.63
CA LYS A 649 6.42 -39.47 -21.85
C LYS A 649 6.79 -40.68 -22.70
N LYS A 650 8.08 -41.00 -22.81
CA LYS A 650 8.57 -42.17 -23.55
C LYS A 650 8.14 -43.49 -22.88
N ALA A 651 8.14 -43.54 -21.55
CA ALA A 651 7.67 -44.68 -20.76
C ALA A 651 6.15 -44.92 -20.94
N VAL A 652 5.32 -43.86 -20.95
CA VAL A 652 3.87 -43.97 -21.18
C VAL A 652 3.55 -44.56 -22.56
N VAL A 653 4.34 -44.22 -23.58
CA VAL A 653 4.17 -44.77 -24.95
C VAL A 653 4.52 -46.27 -25.03
N SER A 654 5.40 -46.78 -24.15
CA SER A 654 5.81 -48.20 -24.16
C SER A 654 4.84 -49.19 -23.46
N VAL A 655 3.70 -48.74 -22.93
CA VAL A 655 2.70 -49.61 -22.25
C VAL A 655 1.50 -49.96 -23.16
N ALA A 656 1.51 -49.50 -24.42
CA ALA A 656 0.48 -49.81 -25.41
C ALA A 656 0.70 -51.19 -26.07
N THR A 657 0.45 -52.27 -25.32
CA THR A 657 0.50 -53.64 -25.85
C THR A 657 -0.61 -53.88 -26.88
N PRO A 658 -0.30 -54.31 -28.12
CA PRO A 658 -1.33 -54.64 -29.11
C PRO A 658 -2.06 -55.96 -28.74
N PRO A 659 -3.34 -56.12 -29.11
CA PRO A 659 -4.09 -57.34 -28.85
C PRO A 659 -3.56 -58.51 -29.68
N VAL A 660 -3.43 -59.69 -29.06
CA VAL A 660 -2.96 -60.91 -29.72
C VAL A 660 -4.03 -61.46 -30.67
N GLN A 661 -3.70 -61.56 -31.96
CA GLN A 661 -4.45 -62.36 -32.94
C GLN A 661 -3.72 -63.69 -33.19
N ARG A 662 -4.50 -64.76 -33.39
CA ARG A 662 -4.03 -66.13 -33.65
C ARG A 662 -4.36 -66.52 -35.10
N GLU A 663 -3.36 -66.53 -35.97
CA GLU A 663 -3.33 -67.32 -37.20
C GLU A 663 -1.95 -68.01 -37.23
N VAL A 664 -1.87 -69.33 -37.06
CA VAL A 664 -2.05 -70.37 -38.09
C VAL A 664 -0.97 -70.25 -39.18
N ALA A 665 -0.07 -71.24 -39.22
CA ALA A 665 1.12 -71.23 -40.06
C ALA A 665 0.87 -71.82 -41.46
N ALA A 666 1.64 -71.33 -42.44
CA ALA A 666 1.88 -71.99 -43.72
C ALA A 666 3.34 -71.74 -44.14
N ASP A 667 4.04 -72.80 -44.54
CA ASP A 667 5.34 -72.71 -45.21
C ASP A 667 5.18 -72.26 -46.66
N ASP A 668 6.11 -71.46 -47.18
CA ASP A 668 6.76 -71.80 -48.46
C ASP A 668 8.17 -71.18 -48.57
N LYS A 669 8.93 -71.62 -49.57
CA LYS A 669 10.37 -71.39 -49.76
C LYS A 669 10.65 -70.30 -50.80
N GLY A 670 11.71 -69.53 -50.61
CA GLY A 670 12.24 -68.60 -51.61
C GLY A 670 13.75 -68.40 -51.48
N VAL A 671 14.53 -68.74 -52.52
CA VAL A 671 16.00 -68.66 -52.53
C VAL A 671 16.48 -67.76 -53.67
N ARG A 672 17.39 -66.82 -53.35
CA ARG A 672 18.50 -66.21 -54.13
C ARG A 672 18.97 -64.96 -53.37
N GLU A 673 20.21 -64.77 -52.94
CA GLU A 673 21.54 -64.81 -53.61
C GLU A 673 21.90 -63.59 -54.48
N ALA A 674 23.21 -63.26 -54.39
CA ALA A 674 24.05 -62.44 -55.27
C ALA A 674 24.17 -60.90 -55.07
N GLU A 675 25.35 -60.51 -54.53
CA GLU A 675 26.31 -59.47 -55.01
C GLU A 675 25.87 -58.00 -55.29
N GLY A 676 26.71 -56.98 -55.06
CA GLY A 676 28.06 -56.95 -54.46
C GLY A 676 28.84 -55.63 -54.72
N ARG A 677 30.06 -55.54 -54.14
CA ARG A 677 31.12 -54.48 -54.29
C ARG A 677 30.82 -53.10 -53.65
N VAL A 678 31.73 -52.34 -52.99
CA VAL A 678 33.21 -52.07 -53.11
C VAL A 678 33.50 -51.05 -54.23
N ALA A 679 34.20 -49.90 -54.07
CA ALA A 679 34.90 -49.20 -52.96
C ALA A 679 34.75 -47.65 -53.17
N GLY A 680 35.32 -46.69 -52.41
CA GLY A 680 36.16 -46.67 -51.20
C GLY A 680 37.28 -45.58 -51.25
N HIS A 681 37.83 -45.18 -50.08
CA HIS A 681 39.03 -44.28 -49.90
C HIS A 681 38.88 -42.80 -50.32
N LYS A 682 39.65 -41.79 -49.82
CA LYS A 682 40.59 -41.62 -48.66
C LYS A 682 40.58 -40.10 -48.28
N ARG A 683 40.73 -39.70 -47.00
CA ARG A 683 41.95 -39.15 -46.33
C ARG A 683 42.85 -38.24 -47.20
N ALA A 684 43.44 -37.13 -46.74
CA ALA A 684 43.35 -36.29 -45.51
C ALA A 684 44.12 -34.94 -45.82
N ALA A 685 44.58 -34.03 -44.95
CA ALA A 685 44.71 -33.91 -43.48
C ALA A 685 44.94 -32.40 -43.08
N ASP A 686 45.13 -32.12 -41.77
CA ASP A 686 46.09 -31.17 -41.13
C ASP A 686 46.26 -29.69 -41.59
N SER A 687 46.57 -28.69 -40.74
CA SER A 687 46.63 -28.58 -39.26
C SER A 687 46.78 -27.10 -38.79
N CYS A 688 46.78 -26.88 -37.45
CA CYS A 688 47.31 -25.73 -36.71
C CYS A 688 46.57 -24.36 -36.68
N ALA A 689 46.92 -23.58 -35.64
CA ALA A 689 46.41 -22.26 -35.21
C ALA A 689 47.61 -21.46 -34.62
N PRO A 690 47.51 -20.40 -33.78
CA PRO A 690 46.40 -19.46 -33.41
C PRO A 690 46.85 -17.97 -33.52
N LEU A 691 46.36 -17.07 -32.62
CA LEU A 691 46.77 -15.65 -32.40
C LEU A 691 46.23 -14.59 -33.39
N SER A 692 46.00 -13.30 -33.06
CA SER A 692 45.92 -12.60 -31.76
C SER A 692 45.19 -11.22 -31.86
N SER A 693 44.79 -10.69 -30.70
CA SER A 693 44.24 -9.36 -30.35
C SER A 693 44.64 -8.08 -31.12
N PHE A 694 43.67 -7.18 -31.34
CA PHE A 694 43.73 -5.69 -31.28
C PHE A 694 42.32 -5.21 -30.84
N SER A 695 42.08 -4.57 -29.67
CA SER A 695 42.39 -3.21 -29.19
C SER A 695 41.51 -2.09 -29.76
N ALA A 696 41.12 -1.11 -28.94
CA ALA A 696 40.12 -0.08 -29.28
C ALA A 696 40.67 1.37 -29.32
N SER A 697 39.96 2.26 -30.02
CA SER A 697 40.03 3.73 -29.95
C SER A 697 38.63 4.31 -30.28
N THR A 698 38.00 5.20 -29.52
CA THR A 698 38.27 6.61 -29.11
C THR A 698 38.13 7.70 -30.20
N SER A 699 36.90 8.17 -30.40
CA SER A 699 36.50 9.60 -30.52
C SER A 699 34.96 9.67 -30.71
N ALA A 700 34.14 10.60 -30.22
CA ALA A 700 34.25 11.97 -29.68
C ALA A 700 33.70 13.06 -30.62
N ARG A 701 32.46 13.49 -30.32
CA ARG A 701 31.94 14.88 -30.39
C ARG A 701 31.75 15.54 -31.77
N ALA A 702 30.50 15.54 -32.26
CA ALA A 702 29.98 16.62 -33.12
C ALA A 702 28.44 16.73 -33.07
N GLY A 703 27.96 17.95 -33.33
CA GLY A 703 26.57 18.39 -33.51
C GLY A 703 26.53 19.92 -33.40
N PRO A 704 25.40 20.61 -33.58
CA PRO A 704 24.13 20.20 -34.21
C PRO A 704 23.91 20.94 -35.55
N THR A 705 22.78 20.73 -36.22
CA THR A 705 22.28 21.64 -37.28
C THR A 705 20.76 21.79 -37.20
N VAL A 706 20.29 23.01 -37.48
CA VAL A 706 18.88 23.42 -37.53
C VAL A 706 18.41 23.42 -38.98
N ALA A 707 17.14 23.11 -39.21
CA ALA A 707 16.42 23.45 -40.44
C ALA A 707 14.99 23.89 -40.05
N ASP A 708 14.52 25.01 -40.61
CA ASP A 708 13.25 25.66 -40.25
C ASP A 708 12.60 26.31 -41.48
N SER A 709 11.37 25.90 -41.78
CA SER A 709 10.43 26.46 -42.77
C SER A 709 9.06 25.75 -42.59
N ARG A 710 7.93 26.44 -42.40
CA ARG A 710 7.12 27.22 -43.38
C ARG A 710 6.47 26.35 -44.47
N THR A 711 5.18 26.49 -44.83
CA THR A 711 4.15 27.51 -44.49
C THR A 711 2.73 26.98 -44.79
N GLU A 712 1.68 27.61 -44.22
CA GLU A 712 0.29 27.77 -44.74
C GLU A 712 -0.50 26.49 -45.14
N ASP A 713 -1.83 26.40 -45.19
CA ASP A 713 -3.01 27.13 -44.68
C ASP A 713 -4.11 26.04 -44.50
N GLY A 714 -5.26 26.17 -43.83
CA GLY A 714 -6.00 27.33 -43.32
C GLY A 714 -7.50 27.10 -43.60
N ALA A 715 -8.33 26.92 -42.57
CA ALA A 715 -9.80 26.83 -42.69
C ALA A 715 -10.49 27.04 -41.33
N ALA A 716 -11.28 28.11 -41.19
CA ALA A 716 -12.17 28.32 -40.05
C ALA A 716 -13.63 28.21 -40.50
N VAL A 717 -14.49 27.61 -39.66
CA VAL A 717 -15.94 27.67 -39.79
C VAL A 717 -16.53 27.97 -38.41
N ALA A 718 -17.35 29.01 -38.31
CA ALA A 718 -18.01 29.42 -37.09
C ALA A 718 -19.50 29.69 -37.35
N CYS A 719 -20.36 29.05 -36.56
CA CYS A 719 -21.78 29.35 -36.32
C CYS A 719 -22.22 28.54 -35.09
N GLY A 720 -23.03 29.03 -34.16
CA GLY A 720 -23.58 30.39 -34.02
C GLY A 720 -24.29 30.55 -32.66
N ASN A 721 -24.66 31.79 -32.32
CA ASN A 721 -25.23 32.10 -31.00
C ASN A 721 -26.69 31.64 -30.84
N ALA A 722 -27.07 31.29 -29.61
CA ALA A 722 -28.44 31.34 -29.11
C ALA A 722 -28.41 31.79 -27.63
N ASP A 723 -29.34 32.66 -27.24
CA ASP A 723 -29.33 33.41 -25.97
C ASP A 723 -30.23 32.76 -24.87
N PRO A 724 -30.25 33.25 -23.61
CA PRO A 724 -30.43 32.39 -22.45
C PRO A 724 -31.88 32.14 -21.99
N CYS A 725 -32.05 31.08 -21.19
CA CYS A 725 -33.25 30.85 -20.37
C CYS A 725 -32.98 31.19 -18.90
N ILE A 726 -33.90 31.94 -18.29
CA ILE A 726 -33.87 32.36 -16.88
C ILE A 726 -34.81 31.46 -16.08
N ILE A 727 -34.27 30.69 -15.14
CA ILE A 727 -34.97 30.12 -13.97
C ILE A 727 -33.91 30.11 -12.85
N ASP A 728 -33.86 31.06 -11.91
CA ASP A 728 -34.78 31.40 -10.80
C ASP A 728 -34.14 30.93 -9.47
N VAL A 729 -34.13 31.77 -8.44
CA VAL A 729 -33.18 31.68 -7.31
C VAL A 729 -33.88 32.01 -5.99
N ASP A 730 -34.67 31.06 -5.48
CA ASP A 730 -35.39 31.26 -4.21
C ASP A 730 -35.65 29.95 -3.41
N SER A 731 -34.66 29.04 -3.34
CA SER A 731 -34.55 28.05 -2.24
C SER A 731 -33.19 27.33 -2.19
N LEU A 732 -32.26 27.78 -1.33
CA LEU A 732 -31.17 26.98 -0.74
C LEU A 732 -30.54 27.68 0.47
#